data_AF-A0A349GTJ5-F1
#
_entry.id   AF-A0A349GTJ5-F1
#
_cell.length_a   1.000
_cell.length_b   1.000
_cell.length_c   1.000
_cell.angle_alpha   90.00
_cell.angle_beta   90.00
_cell.angle_gamma   90.00
#
_symmetry.space_group_name_H-M   'P 1'
#
loop_
_entity.id
_entity.type
_entity.pdbx_description
1 polymer ?
#
loop_
_entity_poly.entity_id
_entity_poly.type
_entity_poly.pdbx_seq_one_letter_code
_entity_poly.pdbx_strand_id
1 'polypeptide(L)'
;VKSKKSEILEGFEKIKEMISNSIEKFDAEIAFGRIEKIILNTEVTDENKLLNSIEKIKVIIDKSIADNDALNLKLQKEKEARDESFDMEEYVEVPKEISLTTFKNLKELISKIIGSTPRITSRDLIEFISGPDFPTGGIIDGKKGIYDAYTTGRGRVRVRGKVTIKEHNNGKSSIIINEVPFQVNKARMIEKIANLVKEKKITGITVLRDESDRNGIRVVIETKRGEEPELILNKLYKYTELQNTFGIIMLALVDNVPKVLTLKETLDHYINHRIDVITRRTKFELEKAEKRSHILEGFRIALDNISEIIKIVRGSEDANTAKETLKIDYSFSEAQARSILDMKLQRLTGLERNKIENEFMALIEMIEELNFILNNEKKVYEIIKEELEEIKENYSDERRTKIEESRLDINIEDLISDEKVIVTLTNKGYVKRISQDQYKAQKRGGKGVSSQNTVEGDFVENMYSASNLDTMMIYTDSGKVYSLKVYEIPEFSKQARGKLIENMIKLGEDEKVRAIIKVRDFSEEHEVFFLTRNGIVKKTNLSQFKNINKSGLRAINLKENDDLIFVGIIDTKESQVFVATRLGYAIKFPQDNVRSMGRTASGVKGITLRPEDEVVSGVIVDRDDSKILTITENGYGKRTRINGYTSQSRGGKGVINIRISARNGKVVDVKSVTDDEELLAITSNGVVIRTPVEDISLIGRATQGVKIMRVEETEHVVSTIKVKKNLEELIEEELLEKVEEKK
;
A
#
# COMPACT_ATOMS: atom_id res chain seq x y z
N VAL A 1 -45.77 -44.03 38.99
CA VAL A 1 -44.32 -43.80 38.74
C VAL A 1 -43.50 -44.98 38.18
N LYS A 2 -43.85 -46.27 38.43
CA LYS A 2 -43.11 -47.43 37.87
C LYS A 2 -43.09 -47.58 36.33
N SER A 3 -44.00 -46.94 35.57
CA SER A 3 -44.11 -47.09 34.10
C SER A 3 -43.50 -45.95 33.27
N LYS A 4 -42.97 -44.89 33.89
CA LYS A 4 -42.45 -43.68 33.20
C LYS A 4 -40.99 -43.38 33.54
N LYS A 5 -40.22 -44.42 33.85
CA LYS A 5 -38.81 -44.30 34.25
C LYS A 5 -37.92 -43.74 33.13
N SER A 6 -38.21 -44.07 31.87
CA SER A 6 -37.46 -43.52 30.72
C SER A 6 -37.76 -42.05 30.46
N GLU A 7 -39.02 -41.62 30.57
CA GLU A 7 -39.43 -40.22 30.38
C GLU A 7 -38.83 -39.30 31.45
N ILE A 8 -38.69 -39.79 32.69
CA ILE A 8 -38.07 -39.03 33.78
C ILE A 8 -36.56 -38.88 33.54
N LEU A 9 -35.87 -39.94 33.11
CA LEU A 9 -34.44 -39.89 32.74
C LEU A 9 -34.19 -39.00 31.52
N GLU A 10 -35.08 -39.05 30.52
CA GLU A 10 -35.00 -38.22 29.32
C GLU A 10 -35.27 -36.74 29.64
N GLY A 11 -36.24 -36.44 30.51
CA GLY A 11 -36.46 -35.10 31.05
C GLY A 11 -35.24 -34.59 31.82
N PHE A 12 -34.52 -35.49 32.50
CA PHE A 12 -33.30 -35.17 33.22
C PHE A 12 -32.14 -34.81 32.30
N GLU A 13 -31.92 -35.59 31.24
CA GLU A 13 -30.88 -35.29 30.24
C GLU A 13 -31.17 -33.99 29.48
N LYS A 14 -32.45 -33.69 29.19
CA LYS A 14 -32.85 -32.41 28.60
C LYS A 14 -32.57 -31.21 29.51
N ILE A 15 -32.77 -31.36 30.82
CA ILE A 15 -32.41 -30.31 31.80
C ILE A 15 -30.89 -30.12 31.81
N LYS A 16 -30.11 -31.20 31.77
CA LYS A 16 -28.63 -31.16 31.70
C LYS A 16 -28.11 -30.46 30.44
N GLU A 17 -28.76 -30.71 29.30
CA GLU A 17 -28.43 -30.10 28.01
C GLU A 17 -28.82 -28.61 27.96
N MET A 18 -30.00 -28.24 28.46
CA MET A 18 -30.44 -26.84 28.52
C MET A 18 -29.53 -25.98 29.39
N ILE A 19 -29.04 -26.54 30.49
CA ILE A 19 -28.16 -25.80 31.40
C ILE A 19 -26.71 -25.79 30.92
N SER A 20 -26.23 -26.82 30.21
CA SER A 20 -24.90 -26.78 29.55
C SER A 20 -24.83 -25.72 28.45
N ASN A 21 -25.98 -25.33 27.88
CA ASN A 21 -26.07 -24.33 26.83
C ASN A 21 -26.36 -22.90 27.34
N SER A 22 -26.57 -22.69 28.64
CA SER A 22 -26.76 -21.33 29.19
C SER A 22 -25.39 -20.68 29.45
N ILE A 23 -25.03 -19.77 28.55
CA ILE A 23 -23.81 -18.98 28.59
C ILE A 23 -24.02 -17.81 29.55
N GLU A 24 -23.53 -17.94 30.79
CA GLU A 24 -23.02 -16.87 31.66
C GLU A 24 -22.37 -17.52 32.91
N LYS A 25 -21.03 -17.42 33.01
CA LYS A 25 -20.20 -18.15 33.98
C LYS A 25 -20.17 -17.41 35.34
N PHE A 26 -20.85 -17.96 36.35
CA PHE A 26 -20.29 -18.17 37.69
C PHE A 26 -21.11 -19.20 38.51
N ASP A 27 -20.43 -20.08 39.26
CA ASP A 27 -20.94 -21.02 40.29
C ASP A 27 -21.99 -22.10 39.93
N ALA A 28 -22.08 -22.52 38.68
CA ALA A 28 -22.96 -23.63 38.31
C ALA A 28 -22.40 -25.03 38.72
N GLU A 29 -21.08 -25.21 38.81
CA GLU A 29 -20.45 -26.52 39.11
C GLU A 29 -20.76 -27.06 40.53
N ILE A 30 -20.85 -26.20 41.55
CA ILE A 30 -21.16 -26.64 42.92
C ILE A 30 -22.65 -27.04 43.04
N ALA A 31 -23.54 -26.32 42.36
CA ALA A 31 -24.95 -26.67 42.27
C ALA A 31 -25.14 -27.97 41.47
N PHE A 32 -24.44 -28.15 40.34
CA PHE A 32 -24.46 -29.41 39.58
C PHE A 32 -23.91 -30.57 40.39
N GLY A 33 -22.79 -30.42 41.08
CA GLY A 33 -22.22 -31.48 41.90
C GLY A 33 -23.17 -31.92 43.03
N ARG A 34 -23.92 -30.99 43.63
CA ARG A 34 -24.95 -31.32 44.65
C ARG A 34 -26.18 -31.98 44.05
N ILE A 35 -26.66 -31.49 42.91
CA ILE A 35 -27.80 -32.07 42.19
C ILE A 35 -27.45 -33.48 41.69
N GLU A 36 -26.27 -33.66 41.08
CA GLU A 36 -25.73 -34.95 40.62
C GLU A 36 -25.61 -35.96 41.76
N LYS A 37 -25.13 -35.53 42.93
CA LYS A 37 -25.05 -36.38 44.12
C LYS A 37 -26.43 -36.74 44.71
N ILE A 38 -27.44 -35.88 44.57
CA ILE A 38 -28.82 -36.20 44.96
C ILE A 38 -29.42 -37.22 43.99
N ILE A 39 -29.21 -37.05 42.68
CA ILE A 39 -29.70 -37.97 41.65
C ILE A 39 -29.07 -39.35 41.82
N LEU A 40 -27.75 -39.42 42.00
CA LEU A 40 -27.00 -40.67 42.16
C LEU A 40 -27.41 -41.46 43.41
N ASN A 41 -27.84 -40.77 44.47
CA ASN A 41 -28.23 -41.40 45.75
C ASN A 41 -29.73 -41.68 45.88
N THR A 42 -30.55 -41.39 44.86
CA THR A 42 -32.00 -41.59 44.93
C THR A 42 -32.38 -43.01 44.50
N GLU A 43 -32.91 -43.81 45.43
CA GLU A 43 -33.44 -45.15 45.14
C GLU A 43 -34.73 -45.08 44.29
N VAL A 44 -34.66 -45.61 43.07
CA VAL A 44 -35.71 -45.46 42.02
C VAL A 44 -36.96 -46.31 42.27
N THR A 45 -37.01 -47.10 43.34
CA THR A 45 -38.10 -48.03 43.65
C THR A 45 -39.18 -47.45 44.58
N ASP A 46 -38.91 -46.31 45.24
CA ASP A 46 -39.81 -45.65 46.20
C ASP A 46 -40.24 -44.26 45.69
N GLU A 47 -41.53 -44.14 45.39
CA GLU A 47 -42.16 -42.95 44.79
C GLU A 47 -42.06 -41.72 45.70
N ASN A 48 -42.09 -41.89 47.03
CA ASN A 48 -42.00 -40.79 47.98
C ASN A 48 -40.56 -40.26 48.11
N LYS A 49 -39.55 -41.14 48.01
CA LYS A 49 -38.14 -40.72 48.00
C LYS A 49 -37.77 -39.97 46.73
N LEU A 50 -38.35 -40.37 45.59
CA LEU A 50 -38.15 -39.68 44.32
C LEU A 50 -38.75 -38.27 44.35
N LEU A 51 -39.99 -38.13 44.83
CA LEU A 51 -40.67 -36.83 44.92
C LEU A 51 -39.91 -35.85 45.82
N ASN A 52 -39.42 -36.33 46.97
CA ASN A 52 -38.63 -35.54 47.92
C ASN A 52 -37.26 -35.12 47.34
N SER A 53 -36.67 -35.96 46.49
CA SER A 53 -35.41 -35.63 45.81
C SER A 53 -35.62 -34.57 44.73
N ILE A 54 -36.75 -34.61 44.01
CA ILE A 54 -37.15 -33.57 43.06
C ILE A 54 -37.39 -32.22 43.76
N GLU A 55 -38.07 -32.22 44.91
CA GLU A 55 -38.24 -30.99 45.70
C GLU A 55 -36.91 -30.41 46.17
N LYS A 56 -35.96 -31.25 46.62
CA LYS A 56 -34.62 -30.80 47.00
C LYS A 56 -33.85 -30.17 45.84
N ILE A 57 -33.94 -30.77 44.64
CA ILE A 57 -33.30 -30.23 43.43
C ILE A 57 -33.93 -28.89 43.08
N LYS A 58 -35.26 -28.78 43.14
CA LYS A 58 -35.98 -27.51 42.87
C LYS A 58 -35.54 -26.40 43.83
N VAL A 59 -35.42 -26.69 45.12
CA VAL A 59 -34.93 -25.72 46.13
C VAL A 59 -33.50 -25.27 45.84
N ILE A 60 -32.62 -26.16 45.37
CA ILE A 60 -31.24 -25.81 45.01
C ILE A 60 -31.22 -24.88 43.78
N ILE A 61 -32.06 -25.17 42.78
CA ILE A 61 -32.19 -24.35 41.57
C ILE A 61 -32.75 -22.97 41.91
N ASP A 62 -33.87 -22.91 42.65
CA ASP A 62 -34.51 -21.65 43.03
C ASP A 62 -33.56 -20.76 43.86
N LYS A 63 -32.77 -21.36 44.75
CA LYS A 63 -31.75 -20.63 45.52
C LYS A 63 -30.62 -20.11 44.63
N SER A 64 -30.16 -20.91 43.68
CA SER A 64 -29.07 -20.50 42.75
C SER A 64 -29.52 -19.36 41.84
N ILE A 65 -30.78 -19.35 41.41
CA ILE A 65 -31.38 -18.24 40.65
C ILE A 65 -31.42 -16.97 41.50
N ALA A 66 -31.91 -17.06 42.74
CA ALA A 66 -31.99 -15.90 43.65
C ALA A 66 -30.61 -15.31 44.00
N ASP A 67 -29.60 -16.16 44.20
CA ASP A 67 -28.23 -15.72 44.47
C ASP A 67 -27.62 -15.03 43.23
N ASN A 68 -27.95 -15.48 42.01
CA ASN A 68 -27.50 -14.87 40.76
C ASN A 68 -28.17 -13.50 40.50
N ASP A 69 -29.48 -13.40 40.74
CA ASP A 69 -30.21 -12.12 40.65
C ASP A 69 -29.67 -11.08 41.64
N ALA A 70 -29.33 -11.51 42.87
CA ALA A 70 -28.73 -10.64 43.88
C ALA A 70 -27.31 -10.17 43.48
N LEU A 71 -26.52 -11.04 42.84
CA LEU A 71 -25.20 -10.70 42.33
C LEU A 71 -25.28 -9.71 41.17
N ASN A 72 -26.19 -9.92 40.23
CA ASN A 72 -26.44 -9.00 39.11
C ASN A 72 -26.89 -7.62 39.60
N LEU A 73 -27.77 -7.57 40.60
CA LEU A 73 -28.17 -6.30 41.23
C LEU A 73 -26.99 -5.60 41.93
N LYS A 74 -26.07 -6.36 42.54
CA LYS A 74 -24.87 -5.82 43.18
C LYS A 74 -23.88 -5.26 42.15
N LEU A 75 -23.64 -6.00 41.06
CA LEU A 75 -22.79 -5.57 39.93
C LEU A 75 -23.35 -4.31 39.26
N GLN A 76 -24.68 -4.22 39.12
CA GLN A 76 -25.34 -3.04 38.57
C GLN A 76 -25.17 -1.82 39.49
N LYS A 77 -25.31 -1.98 40.81
CA LYS A 77 -25.06 -0.92 41.79
C LYS A 77 -23.59 -0.51 41.87
N GLU A 78 -22.65 -1.44 41.73
CA GLU A 78 -21.21 -1.12 41.67
C GLU A 78 -20.85 -0.37 40.38
N LYS A 79 -21.53 -0.66 39.27
CA LYS A 79 -21.39 0.06 38.00
C LYS A 79 -21.94 1.49 38.10
N GLU A 80 -23.11 1.65 38.71
CA GLU A 80 -23.72 2.96 39.00
C GLU A 80 -22.86 3.80 39.98
N ALA A 81 -22.32 3.20 41.04
CA ALA A 81 -21.43 3.88 41.99
C ALA A 81 -20.07 4.28 41.38
N ARG A 82 -19.60 3.54 40.37
CA ARG A 82 -18.38 3.84 39.61
C ARG A 82 -18.59 4.99 38.61
N ASP A 83 -19.81 5.17 38.11
CA ASP A 83 -20.17 6.29 37.24
C ASP A 83 -20.45 7.58 38.05
N GLU A 84 -20.81 7.50 39.34
CA GLU A 84 -21.04 8.65 40.22
C GLU A 84 -19.79 9.15 41.00
N SER A 85 -18.67 8.42 40.98
CA SER A 85 -17.44 8.80 41.68
C SER A 85 -16.35 9.30 40.72
N PHE A 86 -16.61 10.44 40.07
CA PHE A 86 -15.59 11.20 39.35
C PHE A 86 -15.58 12.65 39.87
N ASP A 87 -14.76 12.89 40.91
CA ASP A 87 -14.17 14.20 41.17
C ASP A 87 -12.82 14.04 41.90
N MET A 88 -11.75 14.26 41.12
CA MET A 88 -10.43 14.84 41.43
C MET A 88 -9.69 14.42 42.71
N GLU A 89 -8.58 13.67 42.55
CA GLU A 89 -7.21 14.17 42.83
C GLU A 89 -6.12 13.23 42.27
N GLU A 90 -5.00 13.84 41.87
CA GLU A 90 -3.93 13.34 41.00
C GLU A 90 -3.21 12.06 41.47
N TYR A 91 -3.21 11.03 40.63
CA TYR A 91 -2.03 10.21 40.36
C TYR A 91 -1.99 9.86 38.87
N VAL A 92 -0.85 10.19 38.26
CA VAL A 92 -0.55 10.11 36.82
C VAL A 92 -0.95 8.77 36.22
N GLU A 93 -1.85 8.83 35.23
CA GLU A 93 -2.28 7.71 34.40
C GLU A 93 -1.07 7.02 33.76
N VAL A 94 -0.94 5.71 34.01
CA VAL A 94 -0.26 4.81 33.08
C VAL A 94 -1.08 4.85 31.78
N PRO A 95 -0.51 5.20 30.62
CA PRO A 95 -1.26 5.12 29.37
C PRO A 95 -1.70 3.67 29.13
N LYS A 96 -3.00 3.42 29.31
CA LYS A 96 -3.68 2.21 28.84
C LYS A 96 -3.71 2.27 27.32
N GLU A 97 -2.75 1.65 26.66
CA GLU A 97 -2.89 1.13 25.28
C GLU A 97 -1.61 0.38 24.89
N ILE A 98 -1.41 -0.81 25.48
CA ILE A 98 -0.89 -1.92 24.68
C ILE A 98 -2.15 -2.67 24.28
N SER A 99 -2.66 -2.40 23.08
CA SER A 99 -3.82 -3.14 22.60
C SER A 99 -3.43 -4.62 22.45
N LEU A 100 -4.13 -5.48 23.20
CA LEU A 100 -3.99 -6.93 23.14
C LEU A 100 -4.44 -7.48 21.75
N THR A 101 -5.01 -6.65 20.87
CA THR A 101 -5.39 -6.96 19.47
C THR A 101 -4.27 -7.47 18.60
N THR A 102 -3.03 -7.14 18.96
CA THR A 102 -1.87 -7.51 18.14
C THR A 102 -1.58 -9.01 18.23
N PHE A 103 -2.07 -9.66 19.29
CA PHE A 103 -1.86 -11.07 19.59
C PHE A 103 -2.96 -11.94 18.99
N LYS A 104 -2.61 -12.75 17.98
CA LYS A 104 -3.56 -13.70 17.37
C LYS A 104 -3.79 -14.93 18.26
N ASN A 105 -2.71 -15.60 18.69
CA ASN A 105 -2.75 -16.86 19.45
C ASN A 105 -1.87 -16.81 20.72
N LEU A 106 -2.35 -16.13 21.76
CA LEU A 106 -1.61 -15.93 23.02
C LEU A 106 -1.26 -17.26 23.74
N LYS A 107 -2.19 -18.22 23.77
CA LYS A 107 -1.99 -19.56 24.35
C LYS A 107 -0.81 -20.30 23.73
N GLU A 108 -0.71 -20.24 22.39
CA GLU A 108 0.35 -20.89 21.62
C GLU A 108 1.67 -20.13 21.76
N LEU A 109 1.64 -18.80 21.71
CA LEU A 109 2.80 -17.94 21.94
C LEU A 109 3.44 -18.19 23.31
N ILE A 110 2.63 -18.12 24.37
CA ILE A 110 3.07 -18.39 25.76
C ILE A 110 3.64 -19.81 25.85
N SER A 111 2.98 -20.80 25.27
CA SER A 111 3.49 -22.19 25.26
C SER A 111 4.80 -22.36 24.50
N LYS A 112 5.07 -21.56 23.46
CA LYS A 112 6.32 -21.61 22.68
C LYS A 112 7.45 -20.80 23.30
N ILE A 113 7.13 -19.73 24.04
CA ILE A 113 8.13 -18.97 24.81
C ILE A 113 8.56 -19.76 26.05
N ILE A 114 7.63 -20.46 26.69
CA ILE A 114 7.86 -21.18 27.95
C ILE A 114 8.24 -22.66 27.73
N GLY A 115 7.76 -23.28 26.65
CA GLY A 115 7.93 -24.72 26.39
C GLY A 115 9.37 -25.13 26.12
N SER A 116 9.67 -26.41 26.38
CA SER A 116 10.97 -27.06 26.16
C SER A 116 11.30 -27.33 24.67
N THR A 117 10.80 -26.50 23.76
CA THR A 117 11.00 -26.55 22.31
C THR A 117 12.06 -25.51 21.88
N PRO A 118 12.73 -25.68 20.72
CA PRO A 118 13.96 -24.95 20.40
C PRO A 118 13.72 -23.44 20.36
N ARG A 119 14.64 -22.69 21.00
CA ARG A 119 14.67 -21.22 21.14
C ARG A 119 13.84 -20.49 20.07
N ILE A 120 12.62 -20.09 20.41
CA ILE A 120 11.82 -19.22 19.54
C ILE A 120 12.63 -17.97 19.20
N THR A 121 12.71 -17.62 17.93
CA THR A 121 13.45 -16.43 17.48
C THR A 121 12.48 -15.27 17.32
N SER A 122 13.00 -14.03 17.29
CA SER A 122 12.16 -12.86 17.01
C SER A 122 11.44 -12.92 15.66
N ARG A 123 11.89 -13.78 14.73
CA ARG A 123 11.25 -13.99 13.42
C ARG A 123 9.96 -14.80 13.57
N ASP A 124 9.99 -15.83 14.39
CA ASP A 124 8.86 -16.74 14.61
C ASP A 124 7.74 -16.02 15.38
N LEU A 125 8.09 -15.03 16.21
CA LEU A 125 7.14 -14.21 16.96
C LEU A 125 6.21 -13.36 16.05
N ILE A 126 6.58 -13.12 14.79
CA ILE A 126 5.78 -12.32 13.85
C ILE A 126 4.48 -13.02 13.46
N GLU A 127 4.44 -14.35 13.49
CA GLU A 127 3.22 -15.12 13.23
C GLU A 127 2.16 -14.89 14.32
N PHE A 128 2.63 -14.67 15.56
CA PHE A 128 1.78 -14.44 16.73
C PHE A 128 1.45 -12.98 16.96
N ILE A 129 2.41 -12.09 16.66
CA ILE A 129 2.36 -10.65 16.89
C ILE A 129 2.55 -9.96 15.54
N SER A 130 1.44 -9.63 14.87
CA SER A 130 1.48 -9.22 13.46
C SER A 130 2.19 -7.88 13.22
N GLY A 131 2.18 -6.97 14.20
CA GLY A 131 2.74 -5.62 14.06
C GLY A 131 2.01 -4.61 14.94
N PRO A 132 2.55 -3.39 15.09
CA PRO A 132 1.92 -2.33 15.89
C PRO A 132 0.44 -2.13 15.53
N ASP A 133 -0.42 -1.93 16.53
CA ASP A 133 -1.80 -1.50 16.35
C ASP A 133 -1.99 -0.12 16.97
N PHE A 134 -2.25 0.87 16.12
CA PHE A 134 -2.44 2.25 16.52
C PHE A 134 -3.91 2.52 16.89
N PRO A 135 -4.17 3.34 17.92
CA PRO A 135 -5.53 3.66 18.34
C PRO A 135 -6.33 4.44 17.29
N THR A 136 -5.63 5.20 16.44
CA THR A 136 -6.19 5.94 15.30
C THR A 136 -6.46 5.05 14.09
N GLY A 137 -6.11 3.77 14.15
CA GLY A 137 -6.15 2.85 13.01
C GLY A 137 -5.13 3.23 11.94
N GLY A 138 -5.60 3.33 10.70
CA GLY A 138 -4.78 3.57 9.52
C GLY A 138 -4.22 2.29 8.91
N ILE A 139 -3.29 2.47 7.98
CA ILE A 139 -2.72 1.39 7.20
C ILE A 139 -1.19 1.45 7.33
N ILE A 140 -0.58 0.37 7.80
CA ILE A 140 0.88 0.18 7.75
C ILE A 140 1.23 -0.38 6.37
N ASP A 141 2.12 0.33 5.67
CA ASP A 141 2.62 -0.02 4.35
C ASP A 141 3.97 -0.78 4.47
N GLY A 142 3.89 -2.10 4.37
CA GLY A 142 5.03 -2.99 4.41
C GLY A 142 5.40 -3.54 5.80
N LYS A 143 5.95 -4.76 5.80
CA LYS A 143 6.31 -5.52 7.01
C LYS A 143 7.79 -5.41 7.39
N LYS A 144 8.66 -4.96 6.49
CA LYS A 144 10.11 -4.91 6.73
C LYS A 144 10.47 -4.08 7.96
N GLY A 145 9.83 -2.92 8.13
CA GLY A 145 10.05 -2.07 9.31
C GLY A 145 9.67 -2.72 10.63
N ILE A 146 8.60 -3.52 10.63
CA ILE A 146 8.14 -4.30 11.79
C ILE A 146 9.18 -5.38 12.11
N TYR A 147 9.65 -6.08 11.08
CA TYR A 147 10.66 -7.11 11.20
C TYR A 147 11.97 -6.58 11.78
N ASP A 148 12.47 -5.46 11.26
CA ASP A 148 13.69 -4.82 11.74
C ASP A 148 13.53 -4.39 13.20
N ALA A 149 12.36 -3.82 13.56
CA ALA A 149 12.04 -3.46 14.93
C ALA A 149 12.10 -4.69 15.85
N TYR A 150 11.44 -5.78 15.51
CA TYR A 150 11.37 -6.96 16.39
C TYR A 150 12.70 -7.67 16.56
N THR A 151 13.56 -7.63 15.54
CA THR A 151 14.86 -8.33 15.53
C THR A 151 16.01 -7.50 16.07
N THR A 152 15.93 -6.17 16.02
CA THR A 152 17.03 -5.27 16.43
C THR A 152 16.65 -4.26 17.50
N GLY A 153 15.37 -4.17 17.85
CA GLY A 153 14.82 -3.12 18.71
C GLY A 153 14.63 -1.77 18.01
N ARG A 154 14.97 -1.66 16.72
CA ARG A 154 14.80 -0.43 15.92
C ARG A 154 14.22 -0.73 14.55
N GLY A 155 13.24 0.06 14.13
CA GLY A 155 12.63 -0.09 12.81
C GLY A 155 11.92 1.18 12.36
N ARG A 156 11.49 1.22 11.10
CA ARG A 156 10.71 2.34 10.56
C ARG A 156 9.57 1.79 9.75
N VAL A 157 8.35 2.21 10.06
CA VAL A 157 7.14 1.79 9.35
C VAL A 157 6.48 3.01 8.73
N ARG A 158 6.01 2.87 7.49
CA ARG A 158 5.20 3.90 6.84
C ARG A 158 3.75 3.68 7.22
N VAL A 159 3.09 4.71 7.74
CA VAL A 159 1.69 4.68 8.19
C VAL A 159 0.92 5.70 7.37
N ARG A 160 -0.18 5.27 6.75
CA ARG A 160 -1.06 6.12 5.94
C ARG A 160 -2.47 6.14 6.50
N GLY A 161 -3.16 7.26 6.32
CA GLY A 161 -4.56 7.42 6.64
C GLY A 161 -5.43 6.54 5.75
N LYS A 162 -6.62 6.17 6.24
CA LYS A 162 -7.59 5.38 5.48
C LYS A 162 -8.51 6.30 4.71
N VAL A 163 -8.62 6.06 3.42
CA VAL A 163 -9.32 6.94 2.49
C VAL A 163 -10.31 6.15 1.65
N THR A 164 -11.45 6.75 1.32
CA THR A 164 -12.45 6.22 0.40
C THR A 164 -12.69 7.23 -0.73
N ILE A 165 -12.70 6.76 -1.97
CA ILE A 165 -13.02 7.58 -3.14
C ILE A 165 -14.51 7.35 -3.47
N LYS A 166 -15.25 8.44 -3.72
CA LYS A 166 -16.63 8.41 -4.21
C LYS A 166 -16.75 9.23 -5.50
N GLU A 167 -17.30 8.63 -6.53
CA GLU A 167 -17.62 9.32 -7.78
C GLU A 167 -19.04 9.89 -7.74
N HIS A 168 -19.23 11.08 -8.33
CA HIS A 168 -20.53 11.75 -8.39
C HIS A 168 -21.06 11.78 -9.82
N ASN A 169 -22.39 11.76 -9.96
CA ASN A 169 -23.08 11.77 -11.26
C ASN A 169 -22.77 12.99 -12.15
N ASN A 170 -22.20 14.07 -11.58
CA ASN A 170 -21.81 15.27 -12.29
C ASN A 170 -20.38 15.21 -12.90
N GLY A 171 -19.72 14.05 -12.82
CA GLY A 171 -18.37 13.81 -13.34
C GLY A 171 -17.24 14.36 -12.46
N LYS A 172 -17.54 14.68 -11.19
CA LYS A 172 -16.53 15.00 -10.16
C LYS A 172 -16.35 13.80 -9.22
N SER A 173 -15.23 13.75 -8.52
CA SER A 173 -14.97 12.74 -7.50
C SER A 173 -14.67 13.40 -6.15
N SER A 174 -14.81 12.64 -5.06
CA SER A 174 -14.47 13.07 -3.72
C SER A 174 -13.59 12.04 -3.03
N ILE A 175 -12.49 12.53 -2.47
CA ILE A 175 -11.56 11.78 -1.65
C ILE A 175 -11.96 12.04 -0.19
N ILE A 176 -12.35 11.00 0.54
CA ILE A 176 -12.85 11.07 1.90
C ILE A 176 -11.84 10.41 2.83
N ILE A 177 -11.23 11.19 3.71
CA ILE A 177 -10.30 10.69 4.73
C ILE A 177 -11.11 10.30 5.97
N ASN A 178 -11.07 9.01 6.33
CA ASN A 178 -11.81 8.45 7.46
C ASN A 178 -10.91 8.25 8.69
N GLU A 179 -9.62 7.97 8.49
CA GLU A 179 -8.65 7.75 9.57
C GLU A 179 -7.35 8.48 9.21
N VAL A 180 -6.64 9.01 10.20
CA VAL A 180 -5.34 9.68 10.03
C VAL A 180 -4.23 8.88 10.73
N PRO A 181 -2.97 9.01 10.31
CA PRO A 181 -1.87 8.32 10.99
C PRO A 181 -1.74 8.74 12.47
N PHE A 182 -1.13 7.86 13.26
CA PHE A 182 -0.91 8.09 14.69
C PHE A 182 -0.12 9.38 14.95
N GLN A 183 -0.51 10.14 15.98
CA GLN A 183 0.05 11.44 16.36
C GLN A 183 -0.06 12.56 15.31
N VAL A 184 -0.86 12.39 14.26
CA VAL A 184 -1.10 13.47 13.28
C VAL A 184 -2.23 14.39 13.75
N ASN A 185 -1.95 15.70 13.76
CA ASN A 185 -2.97 16.70 14.06
C ASN A 185 -3.81 17.00 12.80
N LYS A 186 -5.10 16.63 12.84
CA LYS A 186 -6.04 16.82 11.72
C LYS A 186 -6.08 18.27 11.23
N ALA A 187 -6.19 19.25 12.12
CA ALA A 187 -6.31 20.66 11.73
C ALA A 187 -5.06 21.16 10.99
N ARG A 188 -3.86 20.81 11.47
CA ARG A 188 -2.59 21.14 10.79
C ARG A 188 -2.46 20.45 9.45
N MET A 189 -2.89 19.19 9.33
CA MET A 189 -2.92 18.47 8.06
C MET A 189 -3.81 19.18 7.03
N ILE A 190 -5.02 19.60 7.43
CA ILE A 190 -5.97 20.33 6.57
C ILE A 190 -5.39 21.69 6.15
N GLU A 191 -4.81 22.44 7.09
CA GLU A 191 -4.16 23.72 6.80
C GLU A 191 -3.02 23.56 5.78
N LYS A 192 -2.19 22.52 5.94
CA LYS A 192 -1.11 22.21 5.00
C LYS A 192 -1.64 21.87 3.61
N ILE A 193 -2.73 21.11 3.51
CA ILE A 193 -3.39 20.83 2.22
C ILE A 193 -3.85 22.14 1.57
N ALA A 194 -4.51 23.02 2.31
CA ALA A 194 -4.97 24.31 1.80
C ALA A 194 -3.81 25.18 1.27
N ASN A 195 -2.69 25.22 2.00
CA ASN A 195 -1.48 25.93 1.57
C ASN A 195 -0.87 25.34 0.29
N LEU A 196 -0.80 24.00 0.18
CA LEU A 196 -0.30 23.33 -1.03
C LEU A 196 -1.18 23.57 -2.27
N VAL A 197 -2.50 23.72 -2.08
CA VAL A 197 -3.44 24.11 -3.14
C VAL A 197 -3.20 25.57 -3.54
N LYS A 198 -3.04 26.48 -2.58
CA LYS A 198 -2.78 27.91 -2.82
C LYS A 198 -1.45 28.14 -3.56
N GLU A 199 -0.41 27.39 -3.21
CA GLU A 199 0.90 27.40 -3.87
C GLU A 199 0.91 26.72 -5.25
N LYS A 200 -0.22 26.17 -5.71
CA LYS A 200 -0.35 25.38 -6.95
C LYS A 200 0.58 24.16 -7.01
N LYS A 201 1.04 23.65 -5.87
CA LYS A 201 1.78 22.38 -5.79
C LYS A 201 0.85 21.18 -5.97
N ILE A 202 -0.37 21.27 -5.44
CA ILE A 202 -1.45 20.31 -5.69
C ILE A 202 -2.54 21.03 -6.49
N THR A 203 -2.69 20.63 -7.76
CA THR A 203 -3.77 21.09 -8.64
C THR A 203 -4.88 20.05 -8.70
N GLY A 204 -6.08 20.47 -9.11
CA GLY A 204 -7.21 19.55 -9.30
C GLY A 204 -8.14 19.41 -8.08
N ILE A 205 -7.88 20.12 -6.98
CA ILE A 205 -8.81 20.23 -5.84
C ILE A 205 -9.72 21.44 -6.05
N THR A 206 -11.03 21.23 -5.91
CA THR A 206 -12.07 22.26 -6.00
C THR A 206 -12.45 22.76 -4.60
N VAL A 207 -12.70 21.83 -3.67
CA VAL A 207 -13.21 22.15 -2.33
C VAL A 207 -12.55 21.23 -1.29
N LEU A 208 -12.26 21.78 -0.12
CA LEU A 208 -11.78 21.07 1.07
C LEU A 208 -12.73 21.38 2.23
N ARG A 209 -13.35 20.36 2.85
CA ARG A 209 -14.25 20.49 3.99
C ARG A 209 -13.89 19.50 5.10
N ASP A 210 -14.02 19.94 6.35
CA ASP A 210 -14.02 19.07 7.51
C ASP A 210 -15.47 18.81 7.93
N GLU A 211 -15.92 17.56 7.76
CA GLU A 211 -17.25 17.06 8.11
C GLU A 211 -17.15 16.09 9.32
N SER A 212 -16.06 16.17 10.09
CA SER A 212 -15.88 15.31 11.27
C SER A 212 -16.87 15.65 12.37
N ASP A 213 -17.38 14.62 13.05
CA ASP A 213 -18.32 14.73 14.16
C ASP A 213 -17.81 13.95 15.39
N ARG A 214 -18.69 13.71 16.37
CA ARG A 214 -18.37 12.88 17.55
C ARG A 214 -18.17 11.40 17.21
N ASN A 215 -18.63 10.95 16.04
CA ASN A 215 -18.60 9.54 15.62
C ASN A 215 -17.36 9.20 14.79
N GLY A 216 -16.61 10.19 14.30
CA GLY A 216 -15.33 9.93 13.65
C GLY A 216 -14.77 11.08 12.82
N ILE A 217 -13.60 10.82 12.23
CA ILE A 217 -12.93 11.75 11.33
C ILE A 217 -13.56 11.61 9.94
N ARG A 218 -13.90 12.74 9.32
CA ARG A 218 -14.39 12.80 7.96
C ARG A 218 -13.95 14.08 7.28
N VAL A 219 -12.85 14.02 6.53
CA VAL A 219 -12.36 15.16 5.73
C VAL A 219 -12.66 14.90 4.25
N VAL A 220 -13.38 15.81 3.61
CA VAL A 220 -13.83 15.66 2.22
C VAL A 220 -13.05 16.60 1.31
N ILE A 221 -12.44 16.02 0.27
CA ILE A 221 -11.67 16.72 -0.75
C ILE A 221 -12.33 16.47 -2.11
N GLU A 222 -12.97 17.48 -2.67
CA GLU A 222 -13.65 17.40 -3.97
C GLU A 222 -12.68 17.73 -5.10
N THR A 223 -12.61 16.88 -6.12
CA THR A 223 -11.75 17.07 -7.29
C THR A 223 -12.43 17.90 -8.38
N LYS A 224 -11.65 18.45 -9.32
CA LYS A 224 -12.20 19.10 -10.52
C LYS A 224 -12.68 18.03 -11.50
N ARG A 225 -13.63 18.41 -12.36
CA ARG A 225 -14.16 17.50 -13.39
C ARG A 225 -13.04 17.05 -14.33
N GLY A 226 -12.93 15.73 -14.54
CA GLY A 226 -11.90 15.12 -15.40
C GLY A 226 -10.52 14.97 -14.77
N GLU A 227 -10.34 15.30 -13.48
CA GLU A 227 -9.12 14.98 -12.74
C GLU A 227 -9.23 13.59 -12.10
N GLU A 228 -8.17 12.80 -12.24
CA GLU A 228 -8.08 11.45 -11.67
C GLU A 228 -7.88 11.51 -10.14
N PRO A 229 -8.84 11.05 -9.31
CA PRO A 229 -8.77 11.17 -7.85
C PRO A 229 -7.57 10.43 -7.23
N GLU A 230 -7.13 9.32 -7.82
CA GLU A 230 -5.98 8.58 -7.32
C GLU A 230 -4.67 9.38 -7.45
N LEU A 231 -4.50 10.15 -8.52
CA LEU A 231 -3.31 11.02 -8.70
C LEU A 231 -3.23 12.11 -7.64
N ILE A 232 -4.38 12.67 -7.26
CA ILE A 232 -4.46 13.68 -6.20
C ILE A 232 -4.19 13.02 -4.84
N LEU A 233 -4.76 11.85 -4.58
CA LEU A 233 -4.50 11.08 -3.35
C LEU A 233 -3.01 10.77 -3.17
N ASN A 234 -2.31 10.35 -4.22
CA ASN A 234 -0.88 10.08 -4.18
C ASN A 234 -0.06 11.36 -3.88
N LYS A 235 -0.45 12.51 -4.44
CA LYS A 235 0.15 13.80 -4.07
C LYS A 235 -0.11 14.15 -2.61
N LEU A 236 -1.30 13.88 -2.09
CA LEU A 236 -1.63 14.10 -0.68
C LEU A 236 -0.75 13.22 0.21
N TYR A 237 -0.61 11.92 -0.07
CA TYR A 237 0.31 11.05 0.68
C TYR A 237 1.77 11.54 0.62
N LYS A 238 2.23 12.03 -0.53
CA LYS A 238 3.61 12.47 -0.71
C LYS A 238 3.95 13.77 0.00
N TYR A 239 3.03 14.74 0.00
CA TYR A 239 3.32 16.11 0.46
C TYR A 239 2.70 16.47 1.80
N THR A 240 1.84 15.63 2.37
CA THR A 240 1.11 15.89 3.61
C THR A 240 1.37 14.81 4.64
N GLU A 241 0.91 15.05 5.88
CA GLU A 241 1.01 14.08 6.98
C GLU A 241 -0.02 12.95 6.88
N LEU A 242 -0.85 12.94 5.83
CA LEU A 242 -1.76 11.83 5.53
C LEU A 242 -1.01 10.51 5.34
N GLN A 243 0.28 10.56 4.99
CA GLN A 243 1.21 9.45 5.12
C GLN A 243 2.47 9.93 5.82
N ASN A 244 2.88 9.22 6.87
CA ASN A 244 4.07 9.57 7.66
C ASN A 244 4.90 8.32 7.99
N THR A 245 6.16 8.52 8.36
CA THR A 245 7.04 7.44 8.83
C THR A 245 7.07 7.44 10.34
N PHE A 246 6.69 6.33 10.96
CA PHE A 246 6.82 6.10 12.39
C PHE A 246 8.11 5.34 12.68
N GLY A 247 8.98 5.94 13.52
CA GLY A 247 10.21 5.32 13.98
C GLY A 247 9.95 4.47 15.23
N ILE A 248 10.16 3.17 15.13
CA ILE A 248 10.02 2.23 16.25
C ILE A 248 11.38 2.12 16.95
N ILE A 249 11.39 2.33 18.27
CA ILE A 249 12.53 2.04 19.14
C ILE A 249 12.03 1.39 20.43
N MET A 250 12.47 0.15 20.69
CA MET A 250 12.17 -0.59 21.92
C MET A 250 13.28 -0.36 22.94
N LEU A 251 13.28 0.82 23.56
CA LEU A 251 14.24 1.21 24.58
C LEU A 251 13.58 1.13 25.96
N ALA A 252 14.17 0.38 26.88
CA ALA A 252 13.69 0.25 28.25
C ALA A 252 14.86 0.23 29.25
N LEU A 253 14.57 0.41 30.53
CA LEU A 253 15.54 0.22 31.60
C LEU A 253 15.56 -1.26 32.00
N VAL A 254 16.73 -1.89 31.90
CA VAL A 254 16.99 -3.23 32.42
C VAL A 254 18.07 -3.09 33.48
N ASP A 255 17.73 -3.44 34.72
CA ASP A 255 18.61 -3.27 35.89
C ASP A 255 19.11 -1.82 36.04
N ASN A 256 18.21 -0.85 35.87
CA ASN A 256 18.48 0.60 35.88
C ASN A 256 19.42 1.09 34.77
N VAL A 257 19.66 0.30 33.72
CA VAL A 257 20.49 0.68 32.56
C VAL A 257 19.62 0.75 31.29
N PRO A 258 19.70 1.83 30.49
CA PRO A 258 18.95 1.92 29.24
C PRO A 258 19.51 0.92 28.22
N LYS A 259 18.66 -0.02 27.78
CA LYS A 259 18.98 -1.02 26.78
C LYS A 259 17.93 -1.03 25.68
N VAL A 260 18.40 -1.14 24.44
CA VAL A 260 17.52 -1.42 23.30
C VAL A 260 17.32 -2.91 23.25
N LEU A 261 16.06 -3.32 23.30
CA LEU A 261 15.66 -4.71 23.39
C LEU A 261 15.02 -5.14 22.08
N THR A 262 15.21 -6.40 21.73
CA THR A 262 14.40 -7.09 20.73
C THR A 262 13.02 -7.43 21.31
N LEU A 263 12.07 -7.82 20.44
CA LEU A 263 10.75 -8.25 20.90
C LEU A 263 10.84 -9.46 21.84
N LYS A 264 11.74 -10.40 21.52
CA LYS A 264 12.01 -11.56 22.34
C LYS A 264 12.50 -11.16 23.73
N GLU A 265 13.56 -10.36 23.81
CA GLU A 265 14.12 -9.94 25.11
C GLU A 265 13.08 -9.20 25.96
N THR A 266 12.23 -8.40 25.32
CA THR A 266 11.12 -7.71 25.99
C THR A 266 10.14 -8.70 26.64
N LEU A 267 9.75 -9.76 25.90
CA LEU A 267 8.85 -10.80 26.42
C LEU A 267 9.53 -11.65 27.51
N ASP A 268 10.81 -11.98 27.34
CA ASP A 268 11.58 -12.73 28.34
C ASP A 268 11.66 -11.95 29.67
N HIS A 269 11.92 -10.64 29.62
CA HIS A 269 11.90 -9.78 30.81
C HIS A 269 10.52 -9.72 31.46
N TYR A 270 9.44 -9.60 30.66
CA TYR A 270 8.08 -9.60 31.18
C TYR A 270 7.73 -10.92 31.90
N ILE A 271 8.06 -12.06 31.30
CA ILE A 271 7.78 -13.38 31.89
C ILE A 271 8.58 -13.59 33.17
N ASN A 272 9.87 -13.25 33.19
CA ASN A 272 10.69 -13.35 34.39
C ASN A 272 10.15 -12.48 35.53
N HIS A 273 9.66 -11.28 35.20
CA HIS A 273 8.99 -10.44 36.19
C HIS A 273 7.70 -11.08 36.71
N ARG A 274 6.88 -11.71 35.85
CA ARG A 274 5.67 -12.44 36.28
C ARG A 274 5.99 -13.63 37.20
N ILE A 275 7.06 -14.37 36.91
CA ILE A 275 7.52 -15.47 37.78
C ILE A 275 7.87 -14.94 39.18
N ASP A 276 8.63 -13.85 39.28
CA ASP A 276 8.98 -13.24 40.57
C ASP A 276 7.74 -12.75 41.33
N VAL A 277 6.81 -12.08 40.64
CA VAL A 277 5.55 -11.61 41.23
C VAL A 277 4.72 -12.77 41.79
N ILE A 278 4.52 -13.83 41.01
CA ILE A 278 3.74 -15.00 41.46
C ILE A 278 4.46 -15.71 42.60
N THR A 279 5.77 -15.90 42.51
CA THR A 279 6.57 -16.52 43.58
C THR A 279 6.44 -15.74 44.89
N ARG A 280 6.52 -14.40 44.83
CA ARG A 280 6.33 -13.55 46.02
C ARG A 280 4.91 -13.60 46.57
N ARG A 281 3.90 -13.58 45.69
CA ARG A 281 2.49 -13.71 46.07
C ARG A 281 2.24 -15.05 46.78
N THR A 282 2.67 -16.15 46.19
CA THR A 282 2.52 -17.51 46.74
C THR A 282 3.27 -17.66 48.05
N LYS A 283 4.49 -17.12 48.19
CA LYS A 283 5.22 -17.10 49.48
C LYS A 283 4.50 -16.31 50.56
N PHE A 284 3.94 -15.15 50.21
CA PHE A 284 3.18 -14.33 51.15
C PHE A 284 1.92 -15.04 51.64
N GLU A 285 1.18 -15.69 50.72
CA GLU A 285 0.00 -16.49 51.06
C GLU A 285 0.36 -17.70 51.91
N LEU A 286 1.48 -18.38 51.58
CA LEU A 286 1.98 -19.52 52.34
C LEU A 286 2.34 -19.12 53.78
N GLU A 287 3.13 -18.07 53.95
CA GLU A 287 3.52 -17.58 55.29
C GLU A 287 2.29 -17.20 56.13
N LYS A 288 1.27 -16.61 55.50
CA LYS A 288 0.01 -16.26 56.16
C LYS A 288 -0.79 -17.52 56.55
N ALA A 289 -0.86 -18.51 55.66
CA ALA A 289 -1.56 -19.77 55.90
C ALA A 289 -0.87 -20.59 56.99
N GLU A 290 0.47 -20.71 56.97
CA GLU A 290 1.27 -21.41 57.97
C GLU A 290 1.11 -20.79 59.36
N LYS A 291 1.22 -19.46 59.48
CA LYS A 291 0.97 -18.76 60.74
C LYS A 291 -0.43 -19.03 61.28
N ARG A 292 -1.44 -19.05 60.41
CA ARG A 292 -2.82 -19.33 60.82
C ARG A 292 -3.02 -20.78 61.23
N SER A 293 -2.51 -21.72 60.44
CA SER A 293 -2.55 -23.16 60.70
C SER A 293 -1.89 -23.50 62.04
N HIS A 294 -0.72 -22.92 62.31
CA HIS A 294 0.00 -23.05 63.58
C HIS A 294 -0.85 -22.64 64.79
N ILE A 295 -1.60 -21.53 64.71
CA ILE A 295 -2.51 -21.13 65.79
C ILE A 295 -3.69 -22.09 65.94
N LEU A 296 -4.29 -22.54 64.82
CA LEU A 296 -5.41 -23.48 64.85
C LEU A 296 -5.00 -24.84 65.39
N GLU A 297 -3.80 -25.33 65.09
CA GLU A 297 -3.24 -26.55 65.68
C GLU A 297 -3.16 -26.44 67.21
N GLY A 298 -2.67 -25.30 67.71
CA GLY A 298 -2.68 -25.00 69.14
C GLY A 298 -4.09 -25.03 69.73
N PHE A 299 -5.09 -24.50 69.02
CA PHE A 299 -6.48 -24.58 69.44
C PHE A 299 -7.04 -26.00 69.43
N ARG A 300 -6.68 -26.85 68.46
CA ARG A 300 -7.12 -28.25 68.41
C ARG A 300 -6.62 -29.02 69.64
N ILE A 301 -5.31 -28.97 69.89
CA ILE A 301 -4.69 -29.60 71.07
C ILE A 301 -5.30 -29.05 72.36
N ALA A 302 -5.55 -27.73 72.41
CA ALA A 302 -6.12 -27.10 73.58
C ALA A 302 -7.58 -27.49 73.85
N LEU A 303 -8.40 -27.59 72.81
CA LEU A 303 -9.80 -28.01 72.92
C LEU A 303 -9.92 -29.49 73.31
N ASP A 304 -9.00 -30.34 72.85
CA ASP A 304 -8.94 -31.75 73.23
C ASP A 304 -8.59 -31.95 74.71
N ASN A 305 -7.81 -31.03 75.29
CA ASN A 305 -7.31 -31.09 76.67
C ASN A 305 -7.87 -29.97 77.57
N ILE A 306 -9.06 -29.45 77.26
CA ILE A 306 -9.58 -28.21 77.84
C ILE A 306 -9.65 -28.20 79.38
N SER A 307 -9.99 -29.33 80.00
CA SER A 307 -10.11 -29.45 81.45
C SER A 307 -8.78 -29.19 82.17
N GLU A 308 -7.67 -29.75 81.66
CA GLU A 308 -6.34 -29.55 82.23
C GLU A 308 -5.80 -28.15 81.92
N ILE A 309 -6.07 -27.61 80.72
CA ILE A 309 -5.69 -26.23 80.39
C ILE A 309 -6.38 -25.22 81.30
N ILE A 310 -7.68 -25.37 81.56
CA ILE A 310 -8.40 -24.49 82.50
C ILE A 310 -7.81 -24.60 83.90
N LYS A 311 -7.38 -25.80 84.33
CA LYS A 311 -6.75 -26.01 85.63
C LYS A 311 -5.39 -25.31 85.73
N ILE A 312 -4.55 -25.41 84.68
CA ILE A 312 -3.27 -24.68 84.59
C ILE A 312 -3.50 -23.18 84.65
N VAL A 313 -4.42 -22.65 83.85
CA VAL A 313 -4.71 -21.21 83.80
C VAL A 313 -5.28 -20.70 85.12
N ARG A 314 -6.20 -21.43 85.77
CA ARG A 314 -6.76 -21.06 87.08
C ARG A 314 -5.77 -21.20 88.24
N GLY A 315 -4.78 -22.09 88.12
CA GLY A 315 -3.76 -22.34 89.14
C GLY A 315 -2.55 -21.41 89.03
N SER A 316 -2.42 -20.64 87.95
CA SER A 316 -1.33 -19.69 87.73
C SER A 316 -1.63 -18.32 88.36
N GLU A 317 -0.61 -17.64 88.89
CA GLU A 317 -0.77 -16.32 89.53
C GLU A 317 -1.04 -15.20 88.52
N ASP A 318 -0.47 -15.29 87.31
CA ASP A 318 -0.67 -14.32 86.23
C ASP A 318 -0.61 -14.97 84.83
N ALA A 319 -0.95 -14.19 83.80
CA ALA A 319 -1.00 -14.65 82.42
C ALA A 319 0.39 -15.05 81.86
N ASN A 320 1.49 -14.49 82.37
CA ASN A 320 2.83 -14.83 81.93
C ASN A 320 3.24 -16.21 82.46
N THR A 321 2.92 -16.48 83.71
CA THR A 321 3.14 -17.78 84.37
C THR A 321 2.32 -18.86 83.68
N ALA A 322 1.03 -18.61 83.42
CA ALA A 322 0.18 -19.53 82.68
C ALA A 322 0.71 -19.81 81.26
N LYS A 323 1.19 -18.76 80.56
CA LYS A 323 1.80 -18.89 79.23
C LYS A 323 3.05 -19.77 79.25
N GLU A 324 3.97 -19.56 80.21
CA GLU A 324 5.19 -20.36 80.32
C GLU A 324 4.89 -21.82 80.69
N THR A 325 3.93 -22.07 81.59
CA THR A 325 3.50 -23.45 81.90
C THR A 325 2.89 -24.15 80.69
N LEU A 326 2.02 -23.47 79.93
CA LEU A 326 1.44 -24.00 78.70
C LEU A 326 2.51 -24.31 77.63
N LYS A 327 3.57 -23.51 77.56
CA LYS A 327 4.72 -23.78 76.67
C LYS A 327 5.51 -25.02 77.11
N ILE A 328 5.70 -25.23 78.41
CA ILE A 328 6.48 -26.37 78.92
C ILE A 328 5.67 -27.67 78.83
N ASP A 329 4.45 -27.68 79.35
CA ASP A 329 3.67 -28.92 79.53
C ASP A 329 3.11 -29.47 78.22
N TYR A 330 2.73 -28.57 77.29
CA TYR A 330 2.13 -28.92 76.00
C TYR A 330 3.03 -28.59 74.81
N SER A 331 4.26 -28.11 75.04
CA SER A 331 5.20 -27.72 73.98
C SER A 331 4.63 -26.65 73.02
N PHE A 332 3.69 -25.83 73.49
CA PHE A 332 3.14 -24.75 72.66
C PHE A 332 4.20 -23.68 72.38
N SER A 333 4.14 -23.09 71.19
CA SER A 333 4.89 -21.86 70.90
C SER A 333 4.34 -20.67 71.69
N GLU A 334 5.13 -19.60 71.80
CA GLU A 334 4.67 -18.37 72.45
C GLU A 334 3.40 -17.78 71.78
N ALA A 335 3.30 -17.83 70.46
CA ALA A 335 2.14 -17.33 69.72
C ALA A 335 0.88 -18.19 69.95
N GLN A 336 1.03 -19.52 70.02
CA GLN A 336 -0.07 -20.43 70.34
C GLN A 336 -0.53 -20.23 71.79
N ALA A 337 0.40 -20.24 72.76
CA ALA A 337 0.07 -20.08 74.17
C ALA A 337 -0.66 -18.76 74.44
N ARG A 338 -0.19 -17.65 73.85
CA ARG A 338 -0.89 -16.36 73.93
C ARG A 338 -2.29 -16.42 73.32
N SER A 339 -2.41 -17.00 72.12
CA SER A 339 -3.71 -17.11 71.44
C SER A 339 -4.71 -17.99 72.20
N ILE A 340 -4.22 -19.04 72.89
CA ILE A 340 -5.05 -19.92 73.73
C ILE A 340 -5.56 -19.16 74.96
N LEU A 341 -4.72 -18.36 75.61
CA LEU A 341 -5.16 -17.50 76.73
C LEU A 341 -6.19 -16.46 76.29
N ASP A 342 -6.09 -15.94 75.07
CA ASP A 342 -7.03 -14.99 74.47
C ASP A 342 -8.33 -15.66 73.95
N MET A 343 -8.48 -16.98 74.12
CA MET A 343 -9.63 -17.73 73.61
C MET A 343 -10.91 -17.37 74.37
N LYS A 344 -11.98 -17.08 73.63
CA LYS A 344 -13.33 -16.87 74.21
C LYS A 344 -14.03 -18.20 74.49
N LEU A 345 -14.72 -18.30 75.63
CA LEU A 345 -15.47 -19.51 76.05
C LEU A 345 -16.47 -20.04 74.99
N GLN A 346 -17.03 -19.18 74.15
CA GLN A 346 -17.92 -19.59 73.06
C GLN A 346 -17.29 -20.58 72.06
N ARG A 347 -15.94 -20.57 71.93
CA ARG A 347 -15.20 -21.48 71.05
C ARG A 347 -15.19 -22.94 71.53
N LEU A 348 -15.64 -23.20 72.76
CA LEU A 348 -15.76 -24.54 73.32
C LEU A 348 -17.02 -25.29 72.83
N THR A 349 -17.94 -24.60 72.16
CA THR A 349 -19.13 -25.25 71.60
C THR A 349 -18.76 -26.22 70.47
N GLY A 350 -19.51 -27.32 70.34
CA GLY A 350 -19.20 -28.35 69.32
C GLY A 350 -19.19 -27.81 67.88
N LEU A 351 -20.05 -26.83 67.57
CA LEU A 351 -20.07 -26.19 66.25
C LEU A 351 -18.80 -25.37 65.99
N GLU A 352 -18.29 -24.63 66.97
CA GLU A 352 -17.07 -23.83 66.81
C GLU A 352 -15.83 -24.71 66.73
N ARG A 353 -15.79 -25.83 67.46
CA ARG A 353 -14.74 -26.85 67.30
C ARG A 353 -14.71 -27.42 65.89
N ASN A 354 -15.87 -27.79 65.33
CA ASN A 354 -15.94 -28.30 63.96
C ASN A 354 -15.54 -27.24 62.92
N LYS A 355 -15.84 -25.95 63.15
CA LYS A 355 -15.37 -24.86 62.27
C LYS A 355 -13.85 -24.72 62.29
N ILE A 356 -13.24 -24.78 63.48
CA ILE A 356 -11.77 -24.73 63.64
C ILE A 356 -11.13 -25.92 62.93
N GLU A 357 -11.70 -27.11 63.07
CA GLU A 357 -11.22 -28.32 62.39
C GLU A 357 -11.30 -28.17 60.86
N ASN A 358 -12.45 -27.75 60.34
CA ASN A 358 -12.64 -27.54 58.91
C ASN A 358 -11.70 -26.45 58.34
N GLU A 359 -11.53 -25.34 59.08
CA GLU A 359 -10.61 -24.26 58.70
C GLU A 359 -9.16 -24.77 58.69
N PHE A 360 -8.77 -25.56 59.69
CA PHE A 360 -7.44 -26.15 59.75
C PHE A 360 -7.18 -27.10 58.57
N MET A 361 -8.10 -28.03 58.30
CA MET A 361 -7.94 -28.97 57.19
C MET A 361 -7.85 -28.26 55.83
N ALA A 362 -8.71 -27.26 55.59
CA ALA A 362 -8.65 -26.45 54.38
C ALA A 362 -7.32 -25.68 54.25
N LEU A 363 -6.77 -25.18 55.36
CA LEU A 363 -5.46 -24.52 55.35
C LEU A 363 -4.30 -25.49 55.10
N ILE A 364 -4.37 -26.72 55.59
CA ILE A 364 -3.36 -27.75 55.28
C ILE A 364 -3.38 -28.07 53.78
N GLU A 365 -4.56 -28.29 53.20
CA GLU A 365 -4.70 -28.50 51.75
C GLU A 365 -4.14 -27.31 50.95
N MET A 366 -4.45 -26.08 51.37
CA MET A 366 -3.92 -24.86 50.76
C MET A 366 -2.39 -24.75 50.90
N ILE A 367 -1.82 -25.06 52.07
CA ILE A 367 -0.37 -25.04 52.31
C ILE A 367 0.35 -26.07 51.42
N GLU A 368 -0.22 -27.27 51.28
CA GLU A 368 0.32 -28.31 50.39
C GLU A 368 0.31 -27.84 48.93
N GLU A 369 -0.79 -27.24 48.47
CA GLU A 369 -0.90 -26.68 47.13
C GLU A 369 0.09 -25.54 46.89
N LEU A 370 0.19 -24.57 47.79
CA LEU A 370 1.12 -23.45 47.69
C LEU A 370 2.59 -23.93 47.67
N ASN A 371 2.93 -24.91 48.52
CA ASN A 371 4.26 -25.53 48.49
C ASN A 371 4.51 -26.30 47.19
N PHE A 372 3.50 -26.97 46.65
CA PHE A 372 3.62 -27.62 45.35
C PHE A 372 3.89 -26.61 44.23
N ILE A 373 3.20 -25.46 44.23
CA ILE A 373 3.43 -24.37 43.27
C ILE A 373 4.87 -23.85 43.39
N LEU A 374 5.36 -23.57 44.60
CA LEU A 374 6.72 -23.03 44.80
C LEU A 374 7.83 -24.00 44.40
N ASN A 375 7.61 -25.31 44.52
CA ASN A 375 8.59 -26.34 44.19
C ASN A 375 8.49 -26.83 42.73
N ASN A 376 7.47 -26.39 41.99
CA ASN A 376 7.24 -26.82 40.61
C ASN A 376 7.16 -25.63 39.66
N GLU A 377 8.29 -25.33 39.01
CA GLU A 377 8.37 -24.25 38.01
C GLU A 377 7.33 -24.38 36.90
N LYS A 378 6.99 -25.62 36.48
CA LYS A 378 5.96 -25.84 35.44
C LYS A 378 4.58 -25.34 35.90
N LYS A 379 4.27 -25.47 37.20
CA LYS A 379 2.99 -25.04 37.72
C LYS A 379 2.89 -23.51 37.77
N VAL A 380 3.98 -22.82 38.10
CA VAL A 380 4.05 -21.35 38.01
C VAL A 380 3.77 -20.88 36.58
N TYR A 381 4.33 -21.57 35.59
CA TYR A 381 4.07 -21.25 34.18
C TYR A 381 2.62 -21.50 33.74
N GLU A 382 1.99 -22.57 34.23
CA GLU A 382 0.56 -22.81 33.99
C GLU A 382 -0.30 -21.66 34.54
N ILE A 383 -0.01 -21.21 35.77
CA ILE A 383 -0.72 -20.08 36.38
C ILE A 383 -0.54 -18.80 35.55
N ILE A 384 0.68 -18.50 35.09
CA ILE A 384 0.93 -17.34 34.20
C ILE A 384 0.07 -17.41 32.95
N LYS A 385 -0.05 -18.60 32.36
CA LYS A 385 -0.83 -18.81 31.14
C LYS A 385 -2.33 -18.59 31.37
N GLU A 386 -2.86 -19.14 32.45
CA GLU A 386 -4.27 -18.98 32.84
C GLU A 386 -4.62 -17.51 33.09
N GLU A 387 -3.81 -16.80 33.87
CA GLU A 387 -4.00 -15.37 34.15
C GLU A 387 -3.94 -14.52 32.87
N LEU A 388 -3.02 -14.83 31.95
CA LEU A 388 -2.92 -14.10 30.67
C LEU A 388 -4.08 -14.41 29.72
N GLU A 389 -4.67 -15.61 29.80
CA GLU A 389 -5.88 -15.97 29.07
C GLU A 389 -7.09 -15.19 29.59
N GLU A 390 -7.24 -15.11 30.92
CA GLU A 390 -8.28 -14.30 31.57
C GLU A 390 -8.16 -12.81 31.20
N ILE A 391 -6.94 -12.26 31.22
CA ILE A 391 -6.71 -10.87 30.81
C ILE A 391 -7.10 -10.67 29.34
N LYS A 392 -6.82 -11.64 28.46
CA LYS A 392 -7.23 -11.55 27.05
C LYS A 392 -8.75 -11.56 26.90
N GLU A 393 -9.45 -12.46 27.59
CA GLU A 393 -10.91 -12.55 27.54
C GLU A 393 -11.57 -11.25 28.02
N ASN A 394 -11.04 -10.66 29.08
CA ASN A 394 -11.63 -9.47 29.70
C ASN A 394 -11.27 -8.14 28.99
N TYR A 395 -10.12 -8.06 28.31
CA TYR A 395 -9.56 -6.79 27.83
C TYR A 395 -9.14 -6.76 26.35
N SER A 396 -9.45 -7.79 25.55
CA SER A 396 -9.13 -7.77 24.11
C SER A 396 -10.14 -6.97 23.29
N ASP A 397 -9.64 -6.29 22.25
CA ASP A 397 -10.44 -5.61 21.23
C ASP A 397 -10.17 -6.16 19.80
N GLU A 398 -10.92 -5.68 18.80
CA GLU A 398 -10.66 -5.98 17.40
C GLU A 398 -9.56 -5.07 16.82
N ARG A 399 -8.71 -5.64 15.97
CA ARG A 399 -7.57 -4.91 15.40
C ARG A 399 -8.05 -3.76 14.52
N ARG A 400 -7.54 -2.56 14.78
CA ARG A 400 -7.92 -1.33 14.04
C ARG A 400 -7.03 -1.09 12.84
N THR A 401 -5.72 -1.28 13.02
CA THR A 401 -4.70 -0.96 12.01
C THR A 401 -4.53 -2.08 11.00
N LYS A 402 -4.75 -1.79 9.73
CA LYS A 402 -4.52 -2.74 8.65
C LYS A 402 -3.05 -2.79 8.28
N ILE A 403 -2.48 -3.99 8.13
CA ILE A 403 -1.12 -4.16 7.59
C ILE A 403 -1.28 -4.66 6.15
N GLU A 404 -0.78 -3.89 5.20
CA GLU A 404 -0.73 -4.29 3.78
C GLU A 404 0.71 -4.64 3.41
N GLU A 405 0.88 -5.51 2.41
CA GLU A 405 2.21 -5.68 1.82
C GLU A 405 2.69 -4.35 1.25
N SER A 406 4.00 -4.13 1.36
CA SER A 406 4.59 -2.88 0.87
C SER A 406 4.18 -2.77 -0.58
N ARG A 407 3.45 -1.71 -0.92
CA ARG A 407 3.44 -1.28 -2.31
C ARG A 407 4.91 -0.91 -2.57
N LEU A 408 5.60 -1.65 -3.45
CA LEU A 408 6.76 -1.08 -4.15
C LEU A 408 6.30 0.30 -4.60
N ASP A 409 7.09 1.35 -4.30
CA ASP A 409 6.67 2.76 -4.50
C ASP A 409 5.79 2.85 -5.74
N ILE A 410 4.47 3.06 -5.56
CA ILE A 410 3.52 2.90 -6.67
C ILE A 410 3.97 3.89 -7.73
N ASN A 411 4.49 3.36 -8.84
CA ASN A 411 4.69 4.17 -10.01
C ASN A 411 3.28 4.49 -10.49
N ILE A 412 3.03 5.76 -10.79
CA ILE A 412 1.71 6.21 -11.26
C ILE A 412 1.26 5.36 -12.46
N GLU A 413 2.24 4.88 -13.24
CA GLU A 413 2.13 3.95 -14.35
C GLU A 413 1.46 2.61 -14.00
N ASP A 414 1.61 2.08 -12.78
CA ASP A 414 1.07 0.77 -12.39
C ASP A 414 -0.45 0.82 -12.10
N LEU A 415 -1.01 2.02 -11.93
CA LEU A 415 -2.44 2.27 -11.70
C LEU A 415 -3.19 2.65 -12.99
N ILE A 416 -2.46 2.92 -14.07
CA ILE A 416 -3.03 3.39 -15.33
C ILE A 416 -3.25 2.18 -16.22
N SER A 417 -4.52 1.93 -16.58
CA SER A 417 -4.87 0.92 -17.56
C SER A 417 -4.10 1.17 -18.86
N ASP A 418 -3.34 0.16 -19.29
CA ASP A 418 -2.57 0.21 -20.52
C ASP A 418 -3.47 0.03 -21.76
N GLU A 419 -4.35 1.00 -21.96
CA GLU A 419 -5.30 1.04 -23.06
C GLU A 419 -4.69 1.70 -24.29
N LYS A 420 -5.11 1.22 -25.46
CA LYS A 420 -4.76 1.84 -26.73
C LYS A 420 -5.52 3.14 -26.90
N VAL A 421 -4.79 4.16 -27.30
CA VAL A 421 -5.29 5.51 -27.52
C VAL A 421 -4.69 6.08 -28.79
N ILE A 422 -5.37 7.09 -29.32
CA ILE A 422 -4.89 7.88 -30.45
C ILE A 422 -4.46 9.24 -29.91
N VAL A 423 -3.19 9.59 -30.12
CA VAL A 423 -2.67 10.92 -29.83
C VAL A 423 -2.62 11.71 -31.13
N THR A 424 -3.25 12.89 -31.16
CA THR A 424 -3.23 13.78 -32.33
C THR A 424 -2.47 15.05 -31.99
N LEU A 425 -1.68 15.54 -32.95
CA LEU A 425 -0.99 16.82 -32.92
C LEU A 425 -1.40 17.65 -34.15
N THR A 426 -1.77 18.91 -33.94
CA THR A 426 -2.10 19.84 -35.04
C THR A 426 -0.92 20.73 -35.42
N ASN A 427 -0.97 21.32 -36.62
CA ASN A 427 0.04 22.27 -37.11
C ASN A 427 0.16 23.53 -36.22
N LYS A 428 -0.86 23.85 -35.41
CA LYS A 428 -0.84 24.93 -34.42
C LYS A 428 -0.37 24.47 -33.03
N GLY A 429 0.13 23.25 -32.90
CA GLY A 429 0.73 22.72 -31.67
C GLY A 429 -0.27 22.19 -30.64
N TYR A 430 -1.54 21.96 -31.01
CA TYR A 430 -2.51 21.35 -30.10
C TYR A 430 -2.35 19.84 -30.05
N VAL A 431 -2.25 19.29 -28.84
CA VAL A 431 -2.18 17.86 -28.56
C VAL A 431 -3.40 17.39 -27.77
N LYS A 432 -3.92 16.21 -28.11
CA LYS A 432 -4.97 15.51 -27.36
C LYS A 432 -4.85 14.01 -27.48
N ARG A 433 -5.34 13.30 -26.46
CA ARG A 433 -5.54 11.85 -26.42
C ARG A 433 -7.01 11.54 -26.68
N ILE A 434 -7.29 10.53 -27.49
CA ILE A 434 -8.65 10.05 -27.80
C ILE A 434 -8.67 8.55 -27.52
N SER A 435 -9.65 8.06 -26.77
CA SER A 435 -9.83 6.64 -26.51
C SER A 435 -10.28 5.90 -27.78
N GLN A 436 -9.90 4.63 -27.88
CA GLN A 436 -10.19 3.79 -29.05
C GLN A 436 -11.70 3.68 -29.34
N ASP A 437 -12.52 3.57 -28.30
CA ASP A 437 -13.97 3.42 -28.42
C ASP A 437 -14.65 4.67 -28.98
N GLN A 438 -14.17 5.85 -28.58
CA GLN A 438 -14.64 7.13 -29.14
C GLN A 438 -14.29 7.30 -30.62
N TYR A 439 -13.26 6.59 -31.09
CA TYR A 439 -12.85 6.61 -32.49
C TYR A 439 -13.62 5.60 -33.35
N LYS A 440 -13.87 4.39 -32.84
CA LYS A 440 -14.52 3.26 -33.54
C LYS A 440 -16.00 3.45 -33.91
N ALA A 441 -16.63 4.58 -33.56
CA ALA A 441 -18.08 4.77 -33.71
C ALA A 441 -18.60 4.93 -35.15
N GLN A 442 -17.76 4.74 -36.19
CA GLN A 442 -18.16 4.93 -37.59
C GLN A 442 -18.07 3.60 -38.37
N LYS A 443 -19.22 3.00 -38.70
CA LYS A 443 -19.26 1.80 -39.56
C LYS A 443 -18.90 2.17 -41.01
N ARG A 444 -18.23 1.23 -41.71
CA ARG A 444 -18.00 1.26 -43.17
C ARG A 444 -19.28 1.68 -43.92
N GLY A 445 -19.18 2.75 -44.73
CA GLY A 445 -20.27 3.24 -45.59
C GLY A 445 -21.04 4.49 -45.09
N GLY A 446 -20.65 5.10 -43.97
CA GLY A 446 -21.25 6.36 -43.51
C GLY A 446 -20.79 7.59 -44.31
N LYS A 447 -21.72 8.47 -44.73
CA LYS A 447 -21.40 9.79 -45.32
C LYS A 447 -20.46 10.56 -44.39
N GLY A 448 -19.31 10.97 -44.91
CA GLY A 448 -18.28 11.73 -44.19
C GLY A 448 -18.87 12.96 -43.50
N VAL A 449 -18.87 12.95 -42.18
CA VAL A 449 -19.25 14.10 -41.35
C VAL A 449 -18.05 15.02 -41.30
N SER A 450 -18.25 16.26 -41.76
CA SER A 450 -17.27 17.36 -41.78
C SER A 450 -16.31 17.32 -40.59
N SER A 451 -15.04 17.05 -40.88
CA SER A 451 -13.95 17.03 -39.91
C SER A 451 -13.79 18.41 -39.26
N GLN A 452 -14.08 18.47 -37.96
CA GLN A 452 -13.63 19.49 -36.99
C GLN A 452 -14.11 20.93 -37.23
N ASN A 453 -14.56 21.60 -36.16
CA ASN A 453 -14.64 23.06 -36.11
C ASN A 453 -13.23 23.63 -35.93
N THR A 454 -12.40 23.53 -36.97
CA THR A 454 -11.09 24.19 -37.01
C THR A 454 -11.31 25.66 -37.34
N VAL A 455 -10.64 26.54 -36.59
CA VAL A 455 -10.39 27.91 -37.06
C VAL A 455 -9.65 27.77 -38.39
N GLU A 456 -9.91 28.65 -39.37
CA GLU A 456 -9.21 28.63 -40.66
C GLU A 456 -7.71 28.25 -40.51
N GLY A 457 -7.33 27.16 -41.21
CA GLY A 457 -5.95 26.68 -41.27
C GLY A 457 -5.42 25.84 -40.10
N ASP A 458 -6.25 25.36 -39.15
CA ASP A 458 -5.84 24.33 -38.18
C ASP A 458 -6.17 22.93 -38.72
N PHE A 459 -5.20 22.02 -38.78
CA PHE A 459 -5.39 20.65 -39.25
C PHE A 459 -4.46 19.69 -38.49
N VAL A 460 -4.88 18.43 -38.37
CA VAL A 460 -4.06 17.38 -37.74
C VAL A 460 -2.85 17.13 -38.62
N GLU A 461 -1.66 17.43 -38.09
CA GLU A 461 -0.38 17.20 -38.75
C GLU A 461 0.03 15.74 -38.57
N ASN A 462 -0.02 15.25 -37.33
CA ASN A 462 0.44 13.92 -36.96
C ASN A 462 -0.60 13.21 -36.08
N MET A 463 -0.75 11.90 -36.30
CA MET A 463 -1.58 11.02 -35.47
C MET A 463 -0.76 9.79 -35.10
N TYR A 464 -0.73 9.48 -33.80
CA TYR A 464 0.04 8.37 -33.25
C TYR A 464 -0.91 7.38 -32.57
N SER A 465 -0.88 6.12 -33.00
CA SER A 465 -1.42 5.00 -32.24
C SER A 465 -0.45 4.70 -31.10
N ALA A 466 -0.89 4.86 -29.85
CA ALA A 466 -0.05 4.70 -28.67
C ALA A 466 -0.81 3.98 -27.55
N SER A 467 -0.08 3.52 -26.55
CA SER A 467 -0.65 3.04 -25.29
C SER A 467 -0.55 4.13 -24.21
N ASN A 468 -1.43 4.10 -23.21
CA ASN A 468 -1.36 5.07 -22.10
C ASN A 468 0.01 5.11 -21.41
N LEU A 469 0.69 3.96 -21.31
CA LEU A 469 1.99 3.84 -20.67
C LEU A 469 3.18 4.16 -21.58
N ASP A 470 2.94 4.42 -22.87
CA ASP A 470 3.99 4.83 -23.80
C ASP A 470 4.51 6.23 -23.45
N THR A 471 5.75 6.51 -23.84
CA THR A 471 6.38 7.82 -23.68
C THR A 471 6.59 8.47 -25.04
N MET A 472 6.13 9.71 -25.20
CA MET A 472 6.45 10.54 -26.36
C MET A 472 7.73 11.32 -26.09
N MET A 473 8.75 11.04 -26.90
CA MET A 473 10.02 11.74 -26.91
C MET A 473 9.99 12.88 -27.93
N ILE A 474 10.01 14.11 -27.44
CA ILE A 474 9.84 15.32 -28.25
C ILE A 474 11.20 16.00 -28.40
N TYR A 475 11.74 15.95 -29.61
CA TYR A 475 13.03 16.54 -29.97
C TYR A 475 12.83 17.91 -30.59
N THR A 476 13.70 18.86 -30.24
CA THR A 476 13.66 20.24 -30.73
C THR A 476 14.83 20.53 -31.68
N ASP A 477 14.67 21.58 -32.49
CA ASP A 477 15.71 22.13 -33.36
C ASP A 477 17.01 22.50 -32.63
N SER A 478 16.93 22.98 -31.39
CA SER A 478 18.07 23.28 -30.50
C SER A 478 18.85 22.06 -30.01
N GLY A 479 18.38 20.84 -30.32
CA GLY A 479 19.03 19.60 -29.90
C GLY A 479 18.66 19.15 -28.48
N LYS A 480 17.60 19.68 -27.89
CA LYS A 480 17.01 19.17 -26.64
C LYS A 480 15.93 18.13 -26.90
N VAL A 481 15.73 17.27 -25.91
CA VAL A 481 14.67 16.27 -25.87
C VAL A 481 13.86 16.41 -24.59
N TYR A 482 12.55 16.35 -24.73
CA TYR A 482 11.57 16.34 -23.66
C TYR A 482 10.84 15.00 -23.66
N SER A 483 10.44 14.53 -22.49
CA SER A 483 9.57 13.35 -22.36
C SER A 483 8.19 13.78 -21.90
N LEU A 484 7.16 13.28 -22.57
CA LEU A 484 5.78 13.44 -22.16
C LEU A 484 5.13 12.06 -22.13
N LYS A 485 4.61 11.64 -20.98
CA LYS A 485 3.89 10.36 -20.89
C LYS A 485 2.55 10.49 -21.58
N VAL A 486 2.11 9.47 -22.30
CA VAL A 486 0.85 9.54 -23.07
C VAL A 486 -0.35 9.78 -22.16
N TYR A 487 -0.40 9.16 -20.98
CA TYR A 487 -1.47 9.40 -19.99
C TYR A 487 -1.50 10.84 -19.44
N GLU A 488 -0.40 11.59 -19.48
CA GLU A 488 -0.39 13.00 -19.06
C GLU A 488 -1.12 13.89 -20.08
N ILE A 489 -1.31 13.40 -21.31
CA ILE A 489 -2.06 14.09 -22.36
C ILE A 489 -3.55 14.00 -22.04
N PRO A 490 -4.24 15.14 -21.91
CA PRO A 490 -5.66 15.17 -21.57
C PRO A 490 -6.49 14.46 -22.63
N GLU A 491 -7.46 13.70 -22.15
CA GLU A 491 -8.44 13.04 -23.01
C GLU A 491 -9.51 14.02 -23.46
N PHE A 492 -9.80 14.02 -24.76
CA PHE A 492 -10.76 14.91 -25.38
C PHE A 492 -11.54 14.16 -26.47
N SER A 493 -12.74 14.66 -26.79
CA SER A 493 -13.51 14.14 -27.92
C SER A 493 -12.85 14.43 -29.27
N LYS A 494 -13.24 13.68 -30.31
CA LYS A 494 -12.74 13.87 -31.70
C LYS A 494 -12.87 15.33 -32.17
N GLN A 495 -13.92 16.05 -31.75
CA GLN A 495 -14.21 17.43 -32.17
C GLN A 495 -13.52 18.52 -31.32
N ALA A 496 -13.02 18.20 -30.12
CA ALA A 496 -12.38 19.18 -29.25
C ALA A 496 -10.96 19.52 -29.73
N ARG A 497 -10.50 20.75 -29.48
CA ARG A 497 -9.19 21.25 -29.96
C ARG A 497 -7.99 20.60 -29.27
N GLY A 498 -8.13 20.19 -28.01
CA GLY A 498 -7.00 19.73 -27.20
C GLY A 498 -6.31 20.86 -26.44
N LYS A 499 -5.07 20.62 -26.02
CA LYS A 499 -4.25 21.57 -25.26
C LYS A 499 -2.95 21.85 -26.00
N LEU A 500 -2.43 23.08 -25.96
CA LEU A 500 -1.12 23.39 -26.54
C LEU A 500 -0.01 22.56 -25.87
N ILE A 501 0.86 21.96 -26.69
CA ILE A 501 1.97 21.11 -26.21
C ILE A 501 2.97 21.92 -25.36
N GLU A 502 3.15 23.20 -25.67
CA GLU A 502 3.95 24.18 -24.90
C GLU A 502 3.49 24.34 -23.45
N ASN A 503 2.20 24.09 -23.16
CA ASN A 503 1.70 24.14 -21.78
C ASN A 503 2.03 22.86 -20.98
N MET A 504 2.54 21.82 -21.64
CA MET A 504 2.85 20.52 -21.06
C MET A 504 4.36 20.30 -20.93
N ILE A 505 5.14 20.82 -21.89
CA ILE A 505 6.60 20.83 -21.88
C ILE A 505 7.11 22.27 -21.85
N LYS A 506 8.09 22.56 -20.98
CA LYS A 506 8.67 23.91 -20.89
C LYS A 506 9.72 24.11 -21.99
N LEU A 507 9.25 24.43 -23.20
CA LEU A 507 10.12 24.83 -24.31
C LEU A 507 10.84 26.16 -23.98
N GLY A 508 12.07 26.31 -24.48
CA GLY A 508 12.78 27.59 -24.43
C GLY A 508 12.16 28.63 -25.36
N GLU A 509 12.49 29.91 -25.15
CA GLU A 509 12.16 30.97 -26.11
C GLU A 509 12.77 30.59 -27.48
N ASP A 510 11.94 30.57 -28.52
CA ASP A 510 12.27 30.19 -29.91
C ASP A 510 12.61 28.70 -30.19
N GLU A 511 12.44 27.76 -29.25
CA GLU A 511 12.61 26.32 -29.53
C GLU A 511 11.42 25.74 -30.31
N LYS A 512 11.68 25.07 -31.44
CA LYS A 512 10.64 24.41 -32.26
C LYS A 512 10.75 22.90 -32.18
N VAL A 513 9.60 22.23 -32.13
CA VAL A 513 9.53 20.77 -32.19
C VAL A 513 9.94 20.30 -33.58
N ARG A 514 10.90 19.36 -33.64
CA ARG A 514 11.44 18.79 -34.87
C ARG A 514 10.95 17.37 -35.12
N ALA A 515 10.88 16.56 -34.08
CA ALA A 515 10.45 15.17 -34.20
C ALA A 515 9.80 14.71 -32.90
N ILE A 516 8.77 13.86 -33.04
CA ILE A 516 8.18 13.15 -31.92
C ILE A 516 8.33 11.66 -32.20
N ILE A 517 8.95 10.96 -31.26
CA ILE A 517 9.23 9.55 -31.33
C ILE A 517 8.52 8.87 -30.17
N LYS A 518 7.69 7.87 -30.48
CA LYS A 518 7.01 7.07 -29.47
C LYS A 518 7.94 5.95 -29.00
N VAL A 519 8.12 5.84 -27.70
CA VAL A 519 8.99 4.83 -27.06
C VAL A 519 8.24 4.19 -25.91
N ARG A 520 8.22 2.86 -25.86
CA ARG A 520 7.67 2.10 -24.74
C ARG A 520 8.75 1.60 -23.80
N ASP A 521 9.76 0.94 -24.37
CA ASP A 521 10.91 0.46 -23.62
C ASP A 521 12.18 1.24 -23.99
N PHE A 522 12.99 1.54 -22.99
CA PHE A 522 14.28 2.22 -23.12
C PHE A 522 15.41 1.19 -23.08
N SER A 523 15.27 0.13 -23.87
CA SER A 523 16.25 -0.95 -23.96
C SER A 523 17.57 -0.44 -24.53
N GLU A 524 18.65 -1.17 -24.27
CA GLU A 524 19.95 -0.87 -24.88
C GLU A 524 20.05 -1.34 -26.34
N GLU A 525 19.01 -2.01 -26.87
CA GLU A 525 18.99 -2.52 -28.23
C GLU A 525 18.64 -1.45 -29.26
N HIS A 526 17.86 -0.45 -28.85
CA HIS A 526 17.45 0.65 -29.72
C HIS A 526 18.40 1.84 -29.59
N GLU A 527 18.65 2.50 -30.72
CA GLU A 527 19.49 3.69 -30.76
C GLU A 527 18.79 4.84 -31.48
N VAL A 528 18.98 6.05 -30.98
CA VAL A 528 18.45 7.26 -31.60
C VAL A 528 19.53 7.88 -32.49
N PHE A 529 19.20 8.05 -33.76
CA PHE A 529 20.03 8.71 -34.75
C PHE A 529 19.64 10.17 -34.89
N PHE A 530 20.63 11.04 -34.95
CA PHE A 530 20.50 12.49 -35.08
C PHE A 530 21.25 12.95 -36.33
N LEU A 531 20.65 13.89 -37.05
CA LEU A 531 21.24 14.53 -38.23
C LEU A 531 20.97 16.04 -38.19
N THR A 532 22.03 16.80 -38.38
CA THR A 532 22.04 18.27 -38.33
C THR A 532 22.08 18.90 -39.72
N ARG A 533 21.77 20.19 -39.81
CA ARG A 533 21.82 20.99 -41.05
C ARG A 533 23.20 20.95 -41.69
N ASN A 534 24.25 21.01 -40.89
CA ASN A 534 25.64 21.00 -41.37
C ASN A 534 26.18 19.60 -41.70
N GLY A 535 25.32 18.56 -41.73
CA GLY A 535 25.71 17.21 -42.12
C GLY A 535 26.49 16.44 -41.06
N ILE A 536 26.41 16.87 -39.79
CA ILE A 536 26.89 16.11 -38.63
C ILE A 536 25.80 15.10 -38.23
N VAL A 537 26.24 13.86 -38.02
CA VAL A 537 25.41 12.75 -37.59
C VAL A 537 25.88 12.20 -36.25
N LYS A 538 24.95 11.67 -35.47
CA LYS A 538 25.24 11.07 -34.17
C LYS A 538 24.28 9.94 -33.88
N LYS A 539 24.76 8.93 -33.16
CA LYS A 539 23.95 7.85 -32.61
C LYS A 539 24.09 7.83 -31.09
N THR A 540 22.99 7.68 -30.37
CA THR A 540 22.96 7.58 -28.91
C THR A 540 22.05 6.44 -28.49
N ASN A 541 22.48 5.61 -27.56
CA ASN A 541 21.65 4.55 -27.02
C ASN A 541 20.38 5.09 -26.35
N LEU A 542 19.24 4.45 -26.59
CA LEU A 542 17.94 4.92 -26.12
C LEU A 542 17.85 4.92 -24.58
N SER A 543 18.54 4.01 -23.90
CA SER A 543 18.60 3.94 -22.42
C SER A 543 19.08 5.24 -21.76
N GLN A 544 19.89 6.05 -22.45
CA GLN A 544 20.37 7.36 -21.95
C GLN A 544 19.27 8.43 -21.85
N PHE A 545 18.07 8.12 -22.35
CA PHE A 545 16.90 8.99 -22.32
C PHE A 545 15.79 8.49 -21.38
N LYS A 546 16.04 7.45 -20.57
CA LYS A 546 15.06 6.86 -19.65
C LYS A 546 14.48 7.85 -18.64
N ASN A 547 15.33 8.74 -18.10
CA ASN A 547 14.95 9.69 -17.05
C ASN A 547 15.16 11.14 -17.53
N ILE A 548 14.13 11.73 -18.14
CA ILE A 548 14.12 13.13 -18.56
C ILE A 548 13.28 13.95 -17.58
N ASN A 549 13.83 15.08 -17.13
CA ASN A 549 13.12 16.02 -16.27
C ASN A 549 12.24 16.98 -17.10
N LYS A 550 11.38 17.75 -16.43
CA LYS A 550 10.45 18.69 -17.11
C LYS A 550 11.14 19.83 -17.89
N SER A 551 12.40 20.12 -17.61
CA SER A 551 13.21 21.10 -18.36
C SER A 551 13.83 20.54 -19.63
N GLY A 552 13.63 19.25 -19.91
CA GLY A 552 14.28 18.55 -21.01
C GLY A 552 15.76 18.28 -20.75
N LEU A 553 16.33 17.42 -21.59
CA LEU A 553 17.74 17.07 -21.59
C LEU A 553 18.36 17.44 -22.94
N ARG A 554 19.65 17.79 -22.92
CA ARG A 554 20.40 17.98 -24.17
C ARG A 554 20.69 16.63 -24.80
N ALA A 555 20.19 16.38 -26.02
CA ALA A 555 20.33 15.13 -26.78
C ALA A 555 21.56 15.13 -27.71
N ILE A 556 21.93 16.32 -28.19
CA ILE A 556 23.11 16.57 -29.02
C ILE A 556 23.67 17.96 -28.72
N ASN A 557 25.00 18.12 -28.81
CA ASN A 557 25.62 19.43 -28.73
C ASN A 557 25.84 20.00 -30.13
N LEU A 558 24.96 20.91 -30.54
CA LEU A 558 25.02 21.60 -31.81
C LEU A 558 26.12 22.67 -31.81
N LYS A 559 26.72 22.91 -32.97
CA LYS A 559 27.65 24.02 -33.19
C LYS A 559 26.86 25.31 -33.42
N GLU A 560 27.54 26.45 -33.36
CA GLU A 560 26.93 27.73 -33.74
C GLU A 560 26.39 27.67 -35.18
N ASN A 561 25.18 28.22 -35.37
CA ASN A 561 24.43 28.22 -36.64
C ASN A 561 24.12 26.81 -37.20
N ASP A 562 23.98 25.81 -36.33
CA ASP A 562 23.57 24.46 -36.71
C ASP A 562 22.26 24.08 -36.01
N ASP A 563 21.39 23.37 -36.73
CA ASP A 563 20.08 22.96 -36.24
C ASP A 563 19.91 21.46 -36.40
N LEU A 564 19.15 20.84 -35.50
CA LEU A 564 18.72 19.47 -35.66
C LEU A 564 17.66 19.37 -36.76
N ILE A 565 17.95 18.60 -37.82
CA ILE A 565 17.08 18.46 -39.00
C ILE A 565 16.33 17.14 -38.98
N PHE A 566 16.90 16.07 -38.44
CA PHE A 566 16.24 14.78 -38.42
C PHE A 566 16.62 13.98 -37.16
N VAL A 567 15.62 13.27 -36.63
CA VAL A 567 15.78 12.28 -35.57
C VAL A 567 15.01 11.04 -35.97
N GLY A 568 15.62 9.87 -35.82
CA GLY A 568 14.95 8.59 -36.07
C GLY A 568 15.46 7.51 -35.12
N ILE A 569 14.66 6.46 -34.92
CA ILE A 569 15.09 5.26 -34.20
C ILE A 569 15.73 4.28 -35.18
N ILE A 570 16.84 3.69 -34.77
CA ILE A 570 17.45 2.52 -35.38
C ILE A 570 17.02 1.31 -34.55
N ASP A 571 16.18 0.46 -35.15
CA ASP A 571 15.68 -0.77 -34.53
C ASP A 571 16.45 -2.02 -35.00
N THR A 572 17.09 -1.95 -36.16
CA THR A 572 17.80 -3.10 -36.74
C THR A 572 19.25 -2.74 -37.04
N LYS A 573 20.13 -3.74 -36.93
CA LYS A 573 21.56 -3.54 -37.29
C LYS A 573 21.75 -3.26 -38.78
N GLU A 574 20.82 -3.73 -39.61
CA GLU A 574 20.85 -3.59 -41.07
C GLU A 574 20.36 -2.22 -41.56
N SER A 575 19.79 -1.39 -40.68
CA SER A 575 19.28 -0.07 -41.02
C SER A 575 20.33 0.78 -41.74
N GLN A 576 19.92 1.38 -42.85
CA GLN A 576 20.74 2.31 -43.62
C GLN A 576 20.30 3.74 -43.37
N VAL A 577 21.25 4.66 -43.39
CA VAL A 577 21.00 6.08 -43.29
C VAL A 577 21.09 6.69 -44.68
N PHE A 578 20.03 7.39 -45.07
CA PHE A 578 19.97 8.18 -46.27
C PHE A 578 19.88 9.67 -45.90
N VAL A 579 20.78 10.48 -46.44
CA VAL A 579 20.84 11.93 -46.19
C VAL A 579 20.75 12.66 -47.51
N ALA A 580 19.87 13.66 -47.59
CA ALA A 580 19.69 14.50 -48.76
C ALA A 580 20.04 15.97 -48.48
N THR A 581 20.53 16.63 -49.52
CA THR A 581 21.02 18.01 -49.48
C THR A 581 20.19 18.92 -50.37
N ARG A 582 20.22 20.22 -50.06
CA ARG A 582 19.49 21.27 -50.77
C ARG A 582 19.92 21.39 -52.22
N LEU A 583 21.21 21.16 -52.53
CA LEU A 583 21.75 21.16 -53.90
C LEU A 583 21.56 19.84 -54.64
N GLY A 584 20.68 18.94 -54.18
CA GLY A 584 20.23 17.80 -54.96
C GLY A 584 21.19 16.62 -54.95
N TYR A 585 22.06 16.54 -53.95
CA TYR A 585 22.90 15.38 -53.68
C TYR A 585 22.35 14.55 -52.53
N ALA A 586 22.68 13.26 -52.50
CA ALA A 586 22.38 12.39 -51.39
C ALA A 586 23.51 11.39 -51.13
N ILE A 587 23.64 10.95 -49.88
CA ILE A 587 24.52 9.86 -49.49
C ILE A 587 23.69 8.78 -48.80
N LYS A 588 24.06 7.52 -49.05
CA LYS A 588 23.52 6.35 -48.36
C LYS A 588 24.67 5.58 -47.72
N PHE A 589 24.58 5.28 -46.44
CA PHE A 589 25.60 4.50 -45.73
C PHE A 589 24.97 3.64 -44.62
N PRO A 590 25.59 2.51 -44.22
CA PRO A 590 25.08 1.67 -43.13
C PRO A 590 25.19 2.39 -41.80
N GLN A 591 24.20 2.23 -40.90
CA GLN A 591 24.23 2.90 -39.60
C GLN A 591 25.48 2.56 -38.77
N ASP A 592 26.05 1.36 -38.94
CA ASP A 592 27.27 0.90 -38.25
C ASP A 592 28.52 1.75 -38.52
N ASN A 593 28.52 2.55 -39.59
CA ASN A 593 29.60 3.50 -39.85
C ASN A 593 29.66 4.63 -38.79
N VAL A 594 28.60 4.81 -38.01
CA VAL A 594 28.50 5.79 -36.92
C VAL A 594 28.47 5.05 -35.60
N ARG A 595 29.53 5.18 -34.80
CA ARG A 595 29.57 4.62 -33.45
C ARG A 595 28.54 5.30 -32.53
N SER A 596 28.03 4.54 -31.56
CA SER A 596 27.25 5.11 -30.46
C SER A 596 28.11 6.06 -29.62
N MET A 597 27.53 7.17 -29.17
CA MET A 597 28.19 8.20 -28.39
C MET A 597 27.31 8.64 -27.21
N GLY A 598 27.92 9.32 -26.24
CA GLY A 598 27.19 9.93 -25.13
C GLY A 598 26.31 11.10 -25.58
N ARG A 599 25.28 11.38 -24.78
CA ARG A 599 24.26 12.40 -25.04
C ARG A 599 24.78 13.83 -25.27
N THR A 600 25.92 14.22 -24.69
CA THR A 600 26.49 15.57 -24.89
C THR A 600 27.49 15.67 -26.05
N ALA A 601 27.80 14.57 -26.74
CA ALA A 601 28.70 14.62 -27.89
C ALA A 601 28.07 15.38 -29.08
N SER A 602 28.91 16.04 -29.88
CA SER A 602 28.50 16.75 -31.10
C SER A 602 28.28 15.84 -32.31
N GLY A 603 28.83 14.62 -32.31
CA GLY A 603 28.71 13.68 -33.43
C GLY A 603 29.91 13.69 -34.38
N VAL A 604 29.76 13.03 -35.53
CA VAL A 604 30.77 12.89 -36.59
C VAL A 604 30.20 13.34 -37.93
N LYS A 605 31.07 13.65 -38.89
CA LYS A 605 30.64 14.02 -40.24
C LYS A 605 29.93 12.84 -40.93
N GLY A 606 28.69 13.06 -41.36
CA GLY A 606 27.85 12.11 -42.10
C GLY A 606 27.87 12.36 -43.60
N ILE A 607 27.92 13.62 -44.04
CA ILE A 607 28.09 14.01 -45.44
C ILE A 607 29.05 15.20 -45.54
N THR A 608 29.86 15.25 -46.61
CA THR A 608 30.63 16.45 -46.96
C THR A 608 29.77 17.34 -47.85
N LEU A 609 29.32 18.46 -47.31
CA LEU A 609 28.55 19.48 -48.02
C LEU A 609 29.44 20.27 -48.99
N ARG A 610 28.84 20.72 -50.08
CA ARG A 610 29.45 21.68 -51.01
C ARG A 610 29.28 23.10 -50.45
N PRO A 611 30.02 24.10 -50.96
CA PRO A 611 29.75 25.50 -50.62
C PRO A 611 28.28 25.85 -50.88
N GLU A 612 27.64 26.58 -49.97
CA GLU A 612 26.21 26.96 -50.01
C GLU A 612 25.21 25.79 -49.98
N ASP A 613 25.66 24.58 -49.66
CA ASP A 613 24.81 23.40 -49.52
C ASP A 613 24.49 23.11 -48.06
N GLU A 614 23.31 22.56 -47.81
CA GLU A 614 22.83 22.20 -46.47
C GLU A 614 22.01 20.92 -46.52
N VAL A 615 21.92 20.21 -45.40
CA VAL A 615 21.06 19.04 -45.28
C VAL A 615 19.60 19.48 -45.13
N VAL A 616 18.73 18.92 -45.97
CA VAL A 616 17.28 19.19 -45.94
C VAL A 616 16.49 18.08 -45.27
N SER A 617 16.93 16.83 -45.40
CA SER A 617 16.23 15.69 -44.83
C SER A 617 17.16 14.49 -44.59
N GLY A 618 16.78 13.68 -43.60
CA GLY A 618 17.34 12.38 -43.29
C GLY A 618 16.25 11.32 -43.28
N VAL A 619 16.61 10.10 -43.64
CA VAL A 619 15.70 8.95 -43.67
C VAL A 619 16.46 7.72 -43.16
N ILE A 620 15.88 7.01 -42.21
CA ILE A 620 16.32 5.65 -41.85
C ILE A 620 15.58 4.67 -42.74
N VAL A 621 16.31 3.77 -43.37
CA VAL A 621 15.77 2.79 -44.31
C VAL A 621 16.10 1.39 -43.82
N ASP A 622 15.07 0.62 -43.51
CA ASP A 622 15.20 -0.76 -43.04
C ASP A 622 14.94 -1.81 -44.13
N ARG A 623 14.37 -1.40 -45.27
CA ARG A 623 14.03 -2.30 -46.38
C ARG A 623 14.61 -1.80 -47.70
N ASP A 624 15.23 -2.71 -48.44
CA ASP A 624 15.86 -2.44 -49.74
C ASP A 624 14.86 -2.13 -50.87
N ASP A 625 13.56 -2.34 -50.66
CA ASP A 625 12.50 -2.01 -51.62
C ASP A 625 11.94 -0.59 -51.46
N SER A 626 12.36 0.14 -50.42
CA SER A 626 11.87 1.49 -50.10
C SER A 626 12.02 2.47 -51.28
N LYS A 627 11.03 3.34 -51.48
CA LYS A 627 11.05 4.39 -52.51
C LYS A 627 11.28 5.73 -51.86
N ILE A 628 12.25 6.48 -52.37
CA ILE A 628 12.59 7.82 -51.91
C ILE A 628 11.92 8.84 -52.82
N LEU A 629 11.02 9.64 -52.25
CA LEU A 629 10.40 10.79 -52.88
C LEU A 629 11.24 12.03 -52.62
N THR A 630 11.66 12.74 -53.67
CA THR A 630 12.37 14.02 -53.60
C THR A 630 11.53 15.11 -54.23
N ILE A 631 11.38 16.24 -53.54
CA ILE A 631 10.54 17.38 -53.95
C ILE A 631 11.38 18.67 -53.93
N THR A 632 11.17 19.52 -54.93
CA THR A 632 11.86 20.79 -55.11
C THR A 632 10.92 21.98 -54.95
N GLU A 633 11.50 23.16 -54.74
CA GLU A 633 10.77 24.39 -54.39
C GLU A 633 9.79 24.84 -55.48
N ASN A 634 10.03 24.52 -56.75
CA ASN A 634 9.10 24.87 -57.86
C ASN A 634 8.04 23.77 -58.15
N GLY A 635 7.79 22.86 -57.20
CA GLY A 635 6.73 21.84 -57.33
C GLY A 635 7.08 20.66 -58.24
N TYR A 636 8.38 20.45 -58.51
CA TYR A 636 8.86 19.27 -59.23
C TYR A 636 9.34 18.20 -58.26
N GLY A 637 9.30 16.96 -58.68
CA GLY A 637 9.86 15.87 -57.89
C GLY A 637 9.76 14.52 -58.56
N LYS A 638 10.20 13.50 -57.84
CA LYS A 638 10.25 12.13 -58.36
C LYS A 638 10.37 11.12 -57.25
N ARG A 639 9.96 9.88 -57.55
CA ARG A 639 10.26 8.71 -56.74
C ARG A 639 11.45 7.97 -57.33
N THR A 640 12.29 7.42 -56.47
CA THR A 640 13.46 6.64 -56.87
C THR A 640 13.66 5.50 -55.88
N ARG A 641 13.85 4.27 -56.36
CA ARG A 641 14.13 3.11 -55.50
C ARG A 641 15.42 3.32 -54.70
N ILE A 642 15.44 2.89 -53.43
CA ILE A 642 16.61 3.04 -52.55
C ILE A 642 17.82 2.24 -53.04
N ASN A 643 17.60 1.07 -53.66
CA ASN A 643 18.62 0.28 -54.38
C ASN A 643 19.23 1.02 -55.56
N GLY A 644 18.61 2.13 -55.93
CA GLY A 644 19.29 3.08 -56.75
C GLY A 644 20.60 3.54 -56.08
N TYR A 645 20.51 4.13 -54.91
CA TYR A 645 21.67 4.78 -54.31
C TYR A 645 22.70 3.74 -53.88
N THR A 646 23.91 3.84 -54.43
CA THR A 646 25.01 2.97 -54.02
C THR A 646 25.42 3.31 -52.59
N SER A 647 25.63 2.29 -51.76
CA SER A 647 26.13 2.48 -50.40
C SER A 647 27.57 3.00 -50.44
N GLN A 648 27.88 3.99 -49.61
CA GLN A 648 29.19 4.62 -49.48
C GLN A 648 29.61 4.68 -48.02
N SER A 649 30.87 5.05 -47.76
CA SER A 649 31.30 5.38 -46.40
C SER A 649 30.75 6.75 -45.97
N ARG A 650 30.44 6.90 -44.68
CA ARG A 650 30.01 8.20 -44.13
C ARG A 650 31.05 9.30 -44.42
N GLY A 651 30.57 10.53 -44.61
CA GLY A 651 31.41 11.70 -44.88
C GLY A 651 31.79 11.89 -46.35
N GLY A 652 31.31 11.03 -47.26
CA GLY A 652 31.45 11.25 -48.71
C GLY A 652 30.71 12.50 -49.21
N LYS A 653 30.96 12.90 -50.47
CA LYS A 653 30.30 14.06 -51.12
C LYS A 653 28.89 13.74 -51.66
N GLY A 654 28.45 12.49 -51.54
CA GLY A 654 27.17 12.01 -52.07
C GLY A 654 27.13 11.91 -53.61
N VAL A 655 26.09 11.25 -54.10
CA VAL A 655 25.74 11.14 -55.52
C VAL A 655 24.59 12.08 -55.86
N ILE A 656 24.36 12.32 -57.15
CA ILE A 656 23.23 13.13 -57.60
C ILE A 656 21.93 12.43 -57.22
N ASN A 657 21.12 13.08 -56.39
CA ASN A 657 19.76 12.69 -56.04
C ASN A 657 18.76 13.20 -57.09
N ILE A 658 18.86 14.48 -57.47
CA ILE A 658 18.05 15.10 -58.51
C ILE A 658 18.87 16.18 -59.20
N ARG A 659 18.71 16.35 -60.51
CA ARG A 659 19.37 17.43 -61.25
C ARG A 659 18.63 18.73 -61.01
N ILE A 660 19.24 19.64 -60.25
CA ILE A 660 18.73 20.99 -60.06
C ILE A 660 18.92 21.81 -61.34
N SER A 661 17.93 22.63 -61.64
CA SER A 661 17.93 23.60 -62.71
C SER A 661 17.07 24.79 -62.28
N ALA A 662 17.13 25.92 -63.01
CA ALA A 662 16.22 27.06 -62.76
C ALA A 662 14.73 26.66 -62.82
N ARG A 663 14.39 25.65 -63.64
CA ARG A 663 13.04 25.07 -63.70
C ARG A 663 12.63 24.39 -62.40
N ASN A 664 13.51 23.56 -61.84
CA ASN A 664 13.22 22.75 -60.66
C ASN A 664 13.31 23.55 -59.36
N GLY A 665 14.31 24.43 -59.28
CA GLY A 665 14.76 25.01 -58.02
C GLY A 665 15.43 23.98 -57.10
N LYS A 666 15.74 24.43 -55.88
CA LYS A 666 16.43 23.66 -54.84
C LYS A 666 15.53 22.58 -54.23
N VAL A 667 16.15 21.55 -53.65
CA VAL A 667 15.41 20.51 -52.93
C VAL A 667 14.85 21.06 -51.63
N VAL A 668 13.58 20.79 -51.36
CA VAL A 668 12.89 21.21 -50.14
C VAL A 668 12.82 20.06 -49.14
N ASP A 669 12.46 18.87 -49.62
CA ASP A 669 12.25 17.73 -48.74
C ASP A 669 12.49 16.40 -49.46
N VAL A 670 12.84 15.39 -48.66
CA VAL A 670 13.00 14.01 -49.10
C VAL A 670 12.37 13.09 -48.06
N LYS A 671 11.53 12.15 -48.52
CA LYS A 671 10.84 11.20 -47.64
C LYS A 671 10.92 9.78 -48.19
N SER A 672 10.95 8.78 -47.29
CA SER A 672 10.60 7.40 -47.66
C SER A 672 9.10 7.29 -47.79
N VAL A 673 8.65 6.74 -48.92
CA VAL A 673 7.22 6.63 -49.24
C VAL A 673 6.84 5.26 -49.77
N THR A 674 5.56 4.91 -49.59
CA THR A 674 4.91 3.74 -50.16
C THR A 674 3.83 4.15 -51.17
N ASP A 675 3.31 3.21 -51.97
CA ASP A 675 2.36 3.55 -53.06
C ASP A 675 0.96 3.93 -52.53
N ASP A 676 0.60 3.50 -51.32
CA ASP A 676 -0.64 3.78 -50.60
C ASP A 676 -0.64 5.11 -49.83
N GLU A 677 0.43 5.90 -49.95
CA GLU A 677 0.56 7.22 -49.33
C GLU A 677 0.18 8.36 -50.30
N GLU A 678 -0.06 9.53 -49.72
CA GLU A 678 -0.30 10.80 -50.39
C GLU A 678 0.64 11.86 -49.83
N LEU A 679 1.03 12.78 -50.69
CA LEU A 679 1.84 13.93 -50.37
C LEU A 679 0.94 15.15 -50.20
N LEU A 680 1.05 15.82 -49.05
CA LEU A 680 0.55 17.17 -48.86
C LEU A 680 1.73 18.14 -48.96
N ALA A 681 1.64 19.14 -49.82
CA ALA A 681 2.63 20.18 -49.95
C ALA A 681 2.01 21.55 -49.69
N ILE A 682 2.74 22.41 -49.00
CA ILE A 682 2.30 23.76 -48.63
C ILE A 682 3.20 24.77 -49.33
N THR A 683 2.61 25.70 -50.08
CA THR A 683 3.34 26.82 -50.71
C THR A 683 3.55 27.98 -49.73
N SER A 684 4.43 28.92 -50.08
CA SER A 684 4.71 30.13 -49.30
C SER A 684 3.48 31.01 -49.04
N ASN A 685 2.43 30.88 -49.85
CA ASN A 685 1.15 31.58 -49.69
C ASN A 685 0.09 30.75 -48.94
N GLY A 686 0.45 29.59 -48.40
CA GLY A 686 -0.43 28.74 -47.61
C GLY A 686 -1.37 27.85 -48.42
N VAL A 687 -1.16 27.73 -49.75
CA VAL A 687 -1.93 26.79 -50.57
C VAL A 687 -1.48 25.37 -50.26
N VAL A 688 -2.43 24.52 -49.86
CA VAL A 688 -2.19 23.10 -49.56
C VAL A 688 -2.64 22.25 -50.75
N ILE A 689 -1.71 21.48 -51.31
CA ILE A 689 -1.96 20.61 -52.46
C ILE A 689 -1.75 19.15 -52.03
N ARG A 690 -2.74 18.30 -52.32
CA ARG A 690 -2.70 16.85 -52.04
C ARG A 690 -2.45 16.10 -53.35
N THR A 691 -1.47 15.21 -53.36
CA THR A 691 -1.09 14.42 -54.54
C THR A 691 -0.82 12.97 -54.14
N PRO A 692 -1.52 11.99 -54.72
CA PRO A 692 -1.21 10.58 -54.50
C PRO A 692 0.24 10.26 -54.86
N VAL A 693 0.93 9.51 -54.00
CA VAL A 693 2.34 9.16 -54.23
C VAL A 693 2.47 8.26 -55.46
N GLU A 694 1.49 7.40 -55.73
CA GLU A 694 1.43 6.53 -56.90
C GLU A 694 1.49 7.29 -58.24
N ASP A 695 0.95 8.51 -58.31
CA ASP A 695 0.92 9.33 -59.52
C ASP A 695 2.28 9.97 -59.83
N ILE A 696 3.16 10.06 -58.83
CA ILE A 696 4.49 10.64 -59.00
C ILE A 696 5.38 9.62 -59.72
N SER A 697 6.05 10.00 -60.80
CA SER A 697 6.81 9.03 -61.60
C SER A 697 7.98 8.40 -60.83
N LEU A 698 8.12 7.08 -60.94
CA LEU A 698 9.25 6.30 -60.43
C LEU A 698 10.36 6.26 -61.48
N ILE A 699 11.38 7.09 -61.31
CA ILE A 699 12.48 7.25 -62.28
C ILE A 699 13.85 7.24 -61.60
N GLY A 700 14.90 7.18 -62.42
CA GLY A 700 16.28 7.13 -61.97
C GLY A 700 16.74 8.37 -61.19
N ARG A 701 17.87 8.23 -60.50
CA ARG A 701 18.52 9.25 -59.66
C ARG A 701 18.83 10.54 -60.41
N ALA A 702 19.72 10.48 -61.40
CA ALA A 702 20.24 11.65 -62.10
C ALA A 702 19.28 12.21 -63.16
N THR A 703 18.02 12.42 -62.79
CA THR A 703 16.95 12.98 -63.63
C THR A 703 16.43 14.30 -63.03
N GLN A 704 15.64 15.06 -63.80
CA GLN A 704 15.01 16.30 -63.32
C GLN A 704 13.68 16.08 -62.59
N GLY A 705 13.10 14.88 -62.62
CA GLY A 705 11.75 14.68 -62.08
C GLY A 705 10.64 15.22 -62.98
N VAL A 706 9.41 15.01 -62.50
CA VAL A 706 8.17 15.43 -63.15
C VAL A 706 7.49 16.53 -62.33
N LYS A 707 6.57 17.25 -62.95
CA LYS A 707 5.77 18.25 -62.25
C LYS A 707 4.80 17.50 -61.33
N ILE A 708 4.91 17.71 -60.02
CA ILE A 708 3.97 17.15 -59.02
C ILE A 708 2.82 18.13 -58.84
N MET A 709 3.13 19.42 -58.78
CA MET A 709 2.14 20.49 -58.63
C MET A 709 2.52 21.71 -59.46
N ARG A 710 1.52 22.52 -59.79
CA ARG A 710 1.72 23.83 -60.38
C ARG A 710 1.96 24.81 -59.23
N VAL A 711 3.10 25.48 -59.27
CA VAL A 711 3.46 26.58 -58.38
C VAL A 711 3.57 27.83 -59.27
N GLU A 712 2.95 28.92 -58.86
CA GLU A 712 3.02 30.20 -59.58
C GLU A 712 4.42 30.82 -59.44
N GLU A 713 4.84 31.69 -60.36
CA GLU A 713 6.24 32.16 -60.46
C GLU A 713 6.77 32.89 -59.21
N THR A 714 5.89 33.44 -58.38
CA THR A 714 6.24 34.12 -57.12
C THR A 714 6.15 33.21 -55.89
N GLU A 715 5.73 31.96 -56.07
CA GLU A 715 5.51 31.00 -54.99
C GLU A 715 6.56 29.91 -55.00
N HIS A 716 6.76 29.30 -53.84
CA HIS A 716 7.58 28.10 -53.71
C HIS A 716 7.01 27.17 -52.65
N VAL A 717 7.30 25.88 -52.79
CA VAL A 717 6.97 24.87 -51.78
C VAL A 717 7.85 25.09 -50.55
N VAL A 718 7.22 25.22 -49.37
CA VAL A 718 7.91 25.49 -48.11
C VAL A 718 8.04 24.21 -47.28
N SER A 719 6.99 23.41 -47.23
CA SER A 719 6.98 22.18 -46.44
C SER A 719 6.16 21.08 -47.11
N THR A 720 6.48 19.84 -46.78
CA THR A 720 5.73 18.69 -47.27
C THR A 720 5.50 17.68 -46.15
N ILE A 721 4.33 17.04 -46.16
CA ILE A 721 3.89 16.05 -45.18
C ILE A 721 3.43 14.83 -45.98
N LYS A 722 3.74 13.62 -45.50
CA LYS A 722 3.19 12.40 -46.06
C LYS A 722 2.03 11.91 -45.19
N VAL A 723 0.96 11.47 -45.82
CA VAL A 723 -0.27 11.01 -45.16
C VAL A 723 -0.69 9.70 -45.84
N LYS A 724 -1.15 8.70 -45.10
CA LYS A 724 -1.71 7.49 -45.76
C LYS A 724 -3.09 7.81 -46.35
N LYS A 725 -3.41 7.26 -47.54
CA LYS A 725 -4.68 7.52 -48.26
C LYS A 725 -5.91 7.41 -47.36
N ASN A 726 -5.95 6.39 -46.50
CA ASN A 726 -7.02 6.16 -45.52
C ASN A 726 -6.45 6.03 -44.10
N LEU A 727 -5.91 7.13 -43.56
CA LEU A 727 -5.35 7.17 -42.20
C LEU A 727 -6.32 6.62 -41.13
N GLU A 728 -7.63 6.79 -41.31
CA GLU A 728 -8.65 6.25 -40.41
C GLU A 728 -8.80 4.71 -40.53
N GLU A 729 -8.84 4.15 -41.74
CA GLU A 729 -8.99 2.70 -41.96
C GLU A 729 -7.74 1.91 -41.54
N LEU A 730 -6.56 2.49 -41.71
CA LEU A 730 -5.29 1.80 -41.41
C LEU A 730 -5.03 1.72 -39.90
N ILE A 731 -5.51 2.72 -39.15
CA ILE A 731 -5.55 2.67 -37.70
C ILE A 731 -6.63 1.68 -37.25
N GLU A 732 -7.81 1.62 -37.90
CA GLU A 732 -8.78 0.57 -37.65
C GLU A 732 -8.20 -0.83 -37.87
N GLU A 733 -7.40 -1.04 -38.92
CA GLU A 733 -6.70 -2.31 -39.21
C GLU A 733 -5.62 -2.64 -38.15
N GLU A 734 -4.74 -1.70 -37.77
CA GLU A 734 -3.77 -1.91 -36.66
C GLU A 734 -4.45 -2.15 -35.29
N LEU A 735 -5.64 -1.59 -35.11
CA LEU A 735 -6.48 -1.79 -33.94
C LEU A 735 -7.19 -3.16 -33.97
N LEU A 736 -7.39 -3.76 -35.15
CA LEU A 736 -8.04 -5.05 -35.36
C LEU A 736 -7.04 -6.22 -35.35
N GLU A 737 -5.89 -6.13 -36.04
CA GLU A 737 -4.89 -7.20 -36.14
C GLU A 737 -4.37 -7.68 -34.77
N LYS A 738 -4.24 -6.78 -33.79
CA LYS A 738 -3.76 -7.12 -32.44
C LYS A 738 -4.82 -7.65 -31.48
N VAL A 739 -6.11 -7.65 -31.88
CA VAL A 739 -7.17 -8.31 -31.10
C VAL A 739 -7.18 -9.82 -31.40
N GLU A 740 -6.73 -10.22 -32.59
CA GLU A 740 -6.61 -11.63 -32.97
C GLU A 740 -5.37 -12.31 -32.36
N GLU A 741 -4.26 -11.60 -32.12
CA GLU A 741 -3.10 -12.17 -31.39
C GLU A 741 -3.34 -12.39 -29.88
N LYS A 742 -4.41 -11.83 -29.31
CA LYS A 742 -4.78 -11.97 -27.88
C LYS A 742 -5.94 -12.94 -27.63
N LYS A 743 -6.52 -13.52 -28.69
CA LYS A 743 -7.47 -14.64 -28.61
C LYS A 743 -6.75 -15.93 -28.95
#